data_AF-A0AAD9D6D8-F1
#
_entry.id   AF-A0AAD9D6D8-F1
#
_cell.length_a   1.000
_cell.length_b   1.000
_cell.length_c   1.000
_cell.angle_alpha   90.00
_cell.angle_beta   90.00
_cell.angle_gamma   90.00
#
_symmetry.space_group_name_H-M   'P 1'
#
loop_
_entity.id
_entity.type
_entity.pdbx_description
1 polymer ?
#
loop_
_entity_poly.entity_id
_entity_poly.type
_entity_poly.pdbx_seq_one_letter_code
_entity_poly.pdbx_strand_id
1 'polypeptide(L)'
;MVAPSSPAAAALTNNCTAAAESSDDVMRPSKRLKPREEESAEQHRRGHLISSSSSLSSSVASSRCINSLSFSLDNSSSAAAGGDNSSDDGGGPSPIDLCFSRLFHALPQTLIAANINIDASAADKVSAFRSQWINHGFRTTVVSSPRCAVSVYLDSCGTQQRIASSNEKSAQDAMHQEAGRQFLLTCIAMHTHQLQLEDLYKSVVQKSWCFKLFLDKLACVREADMREESVCDVVNDWKDELDMVIGGGKCDSSSSKDAVNALKKKELLLQELSNKVPSMLLILIVKLTDIDHSLRAEQLMQEYNRIEWENSSLANACLQRWLSPSSKGCQYELDQVYFKFSPPGRYLPKYERITIYFEDDNDLEERSSNKLVLIPSLTQILNRDTTKASHPIDTVVQDMIQTTWDTLLHNGYYVDQTRKDQLASPLSKFYTSGLIGENSSGNTNNVMPLLLNAHFAPTYPLSLYLYGLAGSGKSSLVRNLFVAMNTAIAKHCDPELLVRFVKQNLNKPHGTLELELELRPNNNDYSVMSIIQGRRMTLTQSKPGLVVVGLEEMPSNVEGSDPRQCDVSSLLSYRFSGRKGDSKSGGGAIVGGTAAAPRNSSKRGISGDATIITIFTSNYELEPSSLETLSKLEMFQNLCAVRVEAVSGRDRHSFALSYLNQRLKETLRCKHVTIDLEIACGEGDTRPLVRYLRMLSFYICALLKQQPQSDFGSVDVSVTQDVNTNLTQITSNQSGGSMQLKCGSFQNLYAATPCVLDPRSSDIVVEMQKNHPDLADPSDLCQILDFYFAGTLAPVVILSRSKELISDLTIVVSRLEGVKVIRNIDPSSYKIMRSLYDPSDTPNLRDDILQLQRDGGVQSQSLVTIELTCHTNDSQMIIREIIEDTPSMTAFSSERSALYKDGLLFCVYVEGDITPEIASRASLVI
;
A
#
# COMPACT_ATOMS: atom_id res chain seq x y z
N MET A 1 -49.96 -34.12 23.96
CA MET A 1 -50.45 -34.92 25.10
C MET A 1 -49.26 -35.38 25.93
N VAL A 2 -49.41 -35.46 27.26
CA VAL A 2 -48.55 -36.18 28.22
C VAL A 2 -47.02 -36.02 28.09
N ALA A 3 -46.43 -35.30 29.03
CA ALA A 3 -45.02 -35.46 29.41
C ALA A 3 -44.88 -36.44 30.59
N PRO A 4 -43.75 -37.16 30.68
CA PRO A 4 -43.02 -37.24 31.95
C PRO A 4 -41.49 -37.21 31.73
N SER A 5 -40.60 -37.07 32.73
CA SER A 5 -40.61 -36.38 34.04
C SER A 5 -39.21 -36.56 34.65
N SER A 6 -38.66 -35.57 35.36
CA SER A 6 -37.40 -35.73 36.12
C SER A 6 -37.55 -36.72 37.29
N PRO A 7 -36.44 -37.25 37.82
CA PRO A 7 -36.17 -36.93 39.23
C PRO A 7 -34.74 -36.44 39.51
N ALA A 8 -34.61 -35.71 40.62
CA ALA A 8 -33.35 -35.38 41.31
C ALA A 8 -33.08 -36.46 42.40
N ALA A 9 -32.15 -36.38 43.38
CA ALA A 9 -31.35 -35.27 43.93
C ALA A 9 -30.15 -35.81 44.76
N ALA A 10 -29.42 -34.89 45.41
CA ALA A 10 -28.46 -35.06 46.52
C ALA A 10 -27.15 -35.84 46.20
N ALA A 11 -25.93 -35.34 46.41
CA ALA A 11 -25.32 -34.50 47.47
C ALA A 11 -24.84 -35.29 48.71
N LEU A 12 -23.53 -35.23 48.98
CA LEU A 12 -22.89 -35.57 50.25
C LEU A 12 -21.56 -34.81 50.40
N THR A 13 -21.28 -34.33 51.60
CA THR A 13 -20.04 -33.60 51.97
C THR A 13 -19.09 -34.50 52.75
N ASN A 14 -17.78 -34.20 52.75
CA ASN A 14 -17.03 -33.83 53.98
C ASN A 14 -15.53 -33.58 53.74
N ASN A 15 -14.94 -32.85 54.68
CA ASN A 15 -13.52 -32.50 54.74
C ASN A 15 -12.65 -33.61 55.37
N CYS A 16 -11.34 -33.56 55.13
CA CYS A 16 -10.33 -33.85 56.17
C CYS A 16 -9.03 -33.08 55.92
N THR A 17 -8.20 -32.89 56.96
CA THR A 17 -7.11 -31.90 57.01
C THR A 17 -5.84 -32.42 57.68
N ALA A 18 -4.68 -32.26 57.03
CA ALA A 18 -3.32 -32.17 57.61
C ALA A 18 -2.38 -31.69 56.46
N ALA A 19 -1.33 -30.85 56.59
CA ALA A 19 -0.34 -30.58 57.66
C ALA A 19 0.71 -31.72 57.79
N ALA A 20 2.03 -31.48 57.79
CA ALA A 20 2.83 -30.24 57.62
C ALA A 20 4.26 -30.59 57.11
N GLU A 21 5.25 -29.70 57.36
CA GLU A 21 6.72 -29.87 57.20
C GLU A 21 7.30 -29.81 55.76
N SER A 22 8.50 -29.23 55.50
CA SER A 22 9.35 -28.30 56.29
C SER A 22 10.45 -27.61 55.40
N SER A 23 11.15 -26.62 55.98
CA SER A 23 12.56 -26.13 55.75
C SER A 23 13.45 -26.70 54.62
N ASP A 24 14.40 -25.99 53.98
CA ASP A 24 14.98 -24.62 54.11
C ASP A 24 15.72 -24.28 52.78
N ASP A 25 15.64 -23.07 52.20
CA ASP A 25 16.50 -21.85 52.35
C ASP A 25 17.81 -21.85 51.50
N VAL A 26 18.59 -20.76 51.59
CA VAL A 26 19.96 -20.49 51.04
C VAL A 26 20.07 -19.80 49.66
N MET A 27 19.98 -18.46 49.74
CA MET A 27 20.83 -17.44 49.10
C MET A 27 20.89 -17.18 47.57
N ARG A 28 20.87 -15.88 47.26
CA ARG A 28 21.50 -15.25 46.08
C ARG A 28 22.88 -14.67 46.45
N PRO A 29 23.83 -14.64 45.49
CA PRO A 29 24.57 -13.41 45.17
C PRO A 29 24.31 -13.00 43.70
N SER A 30 24.04 -11.75 43.32
CA SER A 30 24.83 -10.50 43.41
C SER A 30 25.67 -10.22 42.16
N LYS A 31 25.68 -8.94 41.74
CA LYS A 31 26.42 -8.37 40.58
C LYS A 31 27.94 -8.58 40.75
N ARG A 32 28.82 -8.47 39.73
CA ARG A 32 29.06 -7.26 38.91
C ARG A 32 30.20 -7.49 37.86
N LEU A 33 30.38 -6.52 36.97
CA LEU A 33 31.59 -6.19 36.16
C LEU A 33 31.90 -7.00 34.87
N LYS A 34 32.15 -6.24 33.79
CA LYS A 34 33.12 -6.54 32.72
C LYS A 34 34.49 -5.96 33.13
N PRO A 35 35.60 -6.39 32.50
CA PRO A 35 36.26 -5.47 31.54
C PRO A 35 36.45 -6.12 30.14
N ARG A 36 37.26 -5.48 29.28
CA ARG A 36 37.46 -5.79 27.86
C ARG A 36 38.81 -5.22 27.40
N GLU A 37 39.71 -6.06 26.89
CA GLU A 37 40.86 -5.78 26.00
C GLU A 37 41.48 -7.17 25.65
N GLU A 38 41.67 -7.51 24.36
CA GLU A 38 42.99 -7.70 23.68
C GLU A 38 43.67 -9.06 24.03
N GLU A 39 44.41 -9.77 23.18
CA GLU A 39 45.03 -9.50 21.86
C GLU A 39 45.28 -10.84 21.09
N SER A 40 45.47 -10.81 19.75
CA SER A 40 45.96 -11.92 18.89
C SER A 40 45.06 -13.21 18.78
N ALA A 41 45.26 -14.17 17.86
CA ALA A 41 46.32 -14.38 16.87
C ALA A 41 45.83 -15.05 15.56
N GLU A 42 46.71 -14.98 14.56
CA GLU A 42 46.66 -15.48 13.18
C GLU A 42 46.72 -17.03 13.04
N GLN A 43 45.98 -17.64 12.09
CA GLN A 43 46.55 -18.48 10.98
C GLN A 43 45.57 -19.39 10.20
N HIS A 44 45.85 -19.50 8.89
CA HIS A 44 45.60 -20.62 7.96
C HIS A 44 44.27 -21.40 7.93
N ARG A 45 43.61 -21.33 6.76
CA ARG A 45 43.69 -22.45 5.78
C ARG A 45 43.48 -21.99 4.33
N ARG A 46 44.27 -22.55 3.40
CA ARG A 46 44.05 -22.45 1.94
C ARG A 46 43.08 -23.55 1.49
N GLY A 47 42.28 -23.26 0.47
CA GLY A 47 41.54 -24.24 -0.32
C GLY A 47 41.37 -23.76 -1.75
N HIS A 48 42.27 -24.15 -2.66
CA HIS A 48 41.99 -24.06 -4.10
C HIS A 48 40.94 -25.12 -4.47
N LEU A 49 40.13 -24.86 -5.50
CA LEU A 49 40.10 -25.69 -6.71
C LEU A 49 39.28 -25.05 -7.85
N ILE A 50 39.98 -24.78 -8.95
CA ILE A 50 39.58 -24.89 -10.37
C ILE A 50 38.23 -24.30 -10.85
N SER A 51 38.38 -23.37 -11.79
CA SER A 51 37.39 -22.89 -12.75
C SER A 51 36.86 -23.96 -13.71
N SER A 52 35.61 -23.81 -14.16
CA SER A 52 35.25 -24.19 -15.53
C SER A 52 34.26 -23.20 -16.14
N SER A 53 34.65 -22.62 -17.28
CA SER A 53 33.83 -21.72 -18.08
C SER A 53 33.04 -22.51 -19.13
N SER A 54 31.77 -22.19 -19.32
CA SER A 54 31.00 -22.62 -20.50
C SER A 54 30.05 -21.52 -20.96
N SER A 55 30.42 -20.87 -22.06
CA SER A 55 29.55 -19.97 -22.80
C SER A 55 28.49 -20.77 -23.58
N LEU A 56 27.22 -20.43 -23.44
CA LEU A 56 26.18 -20.85 -24.37
C LEU A 56 25.12 -19.75 -24.53
N SER A 57 24.80 -19.43 -25.77
CA SER A 57 23.85 -18.38 -26.15
C SER A 57 22.44 -18.94 -26.32
N SER A 58 21.44 -18.31 -25.70
CA SER A 58 20.03 -18.54 -26.02
C SER A 58 19.23 -17.24 -26.00
N SER A 59 18.65 -16.91 -27.14
CA SER A 59 17.58 -15.92 -27.26
C SER A 59 16.22 -16.57 -26.94
N VAL A 60 15.37 -15.92 -26.14
CA VAL A 60 13.90 -15.99 -26.26
C VAL A 60 13.29 -14.82 -25.50
N ALA A 61 12.15 -14.29 -25.97
CA ALA A 61 11.47 -13.15 -25.36
C ALA A 61 10.27 -13.61 -24.50
N SER A 62 10.10 -13.00 -23.33
CA SER A 62 8.81 -12.99 -22.60
C SER A 62 8.76 -11.82 -21.62
N SER A 63 8.17 -10.69 -22.03
CA SER A 63 8.08 -9.48 -21.21
C SER A 63 6.71 -9.37 -20.53
N ARG A 64 6.68 -9.32 -19.20
CA ARG A 64 5.46 -9.05 -18.40
C ARG A 64 5.70 -8.04 -17.28
N CYS A 65 5.93 -6.78 -17.66
CA CYS A 65 6.17 -5.68 -16.72
C CYS A 65 4.93 -5.37 -15.85
N ILE A 66 5.11 -5.31 -14.52
CA ILE A 66 4.13 -4.76 -13.56
C ILE A 66 4.13 -3.24 -13.71
N ASN A 67 2.96 -2.61 -13.94
CA ASN A 67 2.86 -1.15 -13.99
C ASN A 67 1.49 -0.60 -13.52
N SER A 68 1.52 0.68 -13.16
CA SER A 68 0.58 1.38 -12.28
C SER A 68 -0.69 1.88 -12.96
N LEU A 69 -1.80 1.89 -12.19
CA LEU A 69 -3.12 2.37 -12.62
C LEU A 69 -3.15 3.89 -12.87
N SER A 70 -3.75 4.30 -13.98
CA SER A 70 -4.14 5.68 -14.27
C SER A 70 -5.65 5.75 -14.53
N PHE A 71 -6.40 6.40 -13.64
CA PHE A 71 -7.84 6.62 -13.80
C PHE A 71 -8.09 8.01 -14.41
N SER A 72 -8.72 8.05 -15.58
CA SER A 72 -9.33 9.27 -16.12
C SER A 72 -10.76 9.39 -15.58
N LEU A 73 -11.16 10.59 -15.17
CA LEU A 73 -12.54 10.87 -14.76
C LEU A 73 -13.40 11.16 -16.00
N ASP A 74 -14.42 10.33 -16.23
CA ASP A 74 -15.42 10.58 -17.27
C ASP A 74 -16.32 11.77 -16.89
N ASN A 75 -16.19 12.86 -17.64
CA ASN A 75 -16.82 14.14 -17.30
C ASN A 75 -18.21 14.26 -17.95
N SER A 76 -19.24 13.74 -17.29
CA SER A 76 -20.59 13.62 -17.87
C SER A 76 -21.73 14.18 -16.98
N SER A 77 -22.02 15.49 -17.07
CA SER A 77 -23.39 16.02 -16.89
C SER A 77 -23.59 17.48 -17.34
N SER A 78 -24.73 17.71 -18.02
CA SER A 78 -25.44 18.99 -18.24
C SER A 78 -24.66 20.26 -18.64
N ALA A 79 -24.81 20.66 -19.91
CA ALA A 79 -24.39 21.97 -20.44
C ALA A 79 -25.29 23.13 -19.96
N ALA A 80 -24.70 24.33 -19.80
CA ALA A 80 -25.39 25.63 -20.00
C ALA A 80 -24.43 26.87 -19.97
N ALA A 81 -23.51 27.01 -20.92
CA ALA A 81 -22.87 28.29 -21.25
C ALA A 81 -22.30 28.28 -22.67
N GLY A 82 -22.65 29.27 -23.50
CA GLY A 82 -22.09 29.42 -24.84
C GLY A 82 -20.85 30.33 -24.82
N GLY A 83 -19.79 29.91 -25.50
CA GLY A 83 -18.60 30.70 -25.79
C GLY A 83 -17.99 30.23 -27.11
N ASP A 84 -17.47 31.15 -27.93
CA ASP A 84 -17.05 30.85 -29.29
C ASP A 84 -15.85 29.91 -29.36
N ASN A 85 -16.00 28.78 -30.06
CA ASN A 85 -14.89 27.90 -30.46
C ASN A 85 -14.12 28.52 -31.64
N SER A 86 -13.43 29.63 -31.39
CA SER A 86 -12.35 30.10 -32.26
C SER A 86 -11.07 29.34 -31.91
N SER A 87 -10.80 28.23 -32.60
CA SER A 87 -9.58 27.43 -32.42
C SER A 87 -8.36 28.14 -33.01
N ASP A 88 -7.82 29.10 -32.27
CA ASP A 88 -6.52 29.72 -32.55
C ASP A 88 -5.41 28.74 -32.13
N ASP A 89 -5.18 27.75 -32.99
CA ASP A 89 -4.29 26.59 -32.78
C ASP A 89 -2.81 27.00 -32.93
N GLY A 90 -2.39 27.96 -32.10
CA GLY A 90 -1.03 28.49 -32.05
C GLY A 90 -0.03 27.40 -31.66
N GLY A 91 0.95 27.14 -32.53
CA GLY A 91 1.92 26.04 -32.44
C GLY A 91 2.90 26.14 -31.26
N GLY A 92 2.40 26.00 -30.04
CA GLY A 92 3.20 25.88 -28.82
C GLY A 92 3.88 24.51 -28.70
N PRO A 93 4.87 24.39 -27.79
CA PRO A 93 5.51 23.11 -27.50
C PRO A 93 4.52 22.09 -26.93
N SER A 94 4.70 20.82 -27.27
CA SER A 94 3.84 19.74 -26.80
C SER A 94 3.90 19.59 -25.26
N PRO A 95 2.88 19.01 -24.61
CA PRO A 95 2.92 18.71 -23.19
C PRO A 95 4.14 17.87 -22.78
N ILE A 96 4.59 16.94 -23.64
CA ILE A 96 5.78 16.14 -23.37
C ILE A 96 7.07 16.96 -23.47
N ASP A 97 7.21 17.85 -24.45
CA ASP A 97 8.38 18.73 -24.54
C ASP A 97 8.42 19.78 -23.42
N LEU A 98 7.27 20.18 -22.89
CA LEU A 98 7.17 20.99 -21.68
C LEU A 98 7.68 20.23 -20.44
N CYS A 99 7.31 18.96 -20.25
CA CYS A 99 7.91 18.13 -19.19
C CYS A 99 9.42 17.94 -19.41
N PHE A 100 9.87 17.71 -20.65
CA PHE A 100 11.27 17.45 -20.96
C PHE A 100 12.17 18.66 -20.77
N SER A 101 11.74 19.83 -21.24
CA SER A 101 12.48 21.08 -21.03
C SER A 101 12.57 21.48 -19.56
N ARG A 102 11.58 21.12 -18.73
CA ARG A 102 11.57 21.43 -17.29
C ARG A 102 12.45 20.50 -16.46
N LEU A 103 12.62 19.24 -16.86
CA LEU A 103 13.36 18.24 -16.08
C LEU A 103 14.77 17.91 -16.63
N PHE A 104 14.95 17.84 -17.96
CA PHE A 104 16.22 17.38 -18.55
C PHE A 104 17.06 18.54 -19.11
N HIS A 105 16.46 19.53 -19.78
CA HIS A 105 17.20 20.68 -20.33
C HIS A 105 17.65 21.65 -19.22
N ALA A 106 18.70 22.44 -19.43
CA ALA A 106 19.20 23.39 -18.43
C ALA A 106 18.11 24.36 -17.91
N LEU A 107 18.18 24.74 -16.63
CA LEU A 107 17.25 25.71 -16.03
C LEU A 107 17.25 27.04 -16.81
N PRO A 108 16.10 27.74 -16.93
CA PRO A 108 16.04 29.06 -17.54
C PRO A 108 17.08 30.01 -16.91
N GLN A 109 17.89 30.68 -17.74
CA GLN A 109 19.02 31.49 -17.25
C GLN A 109 18.58 32.62 -16.31
N THR A 110 17.35 33.11 -16.45
CA THR A 110 16.73 34.11 -15.57
C THR A 110 16.43 33.62 -14.15
N LEU A 111 16.41 32.30 -13.92
CA LEU A 111 16.21 31.65 -12.62
C LEU A 111 17.51 31.17 -11.96
N ILE A 112 18.61 31.13 -12.72
CA ILE A 112 19.95 30.90 -12.16
C ILE A 112 20.39 32.24 -11.56
N ALA A 113 20.38 32.38 -10.24
CA ALA A 113 20.78 33.64 -9.62
C ALA A 113 22.27 33.90 -9.88
N ALA A 114 22.59 35.12 -10.32
CA ALA A 114 23.96 35.54 -10.56
C ALA A 114 24.71 35.74 -9.23
N ASN A 115 25.35 34.68 -8.75
CA ASN A 115 26.17 34.64 -7.54
C ASN A 115 25.50 35.28 -6.31
N ILE A 116 24.45 34.63 -5.78
CA ILE A 116 24.08 34.84 -4.37
C ILE A 116 25.32 34.46 -3.55
N ASN A 117 25.86 35.41 -2.77
CA ASN A 117 26.98 35.11 -1.90
C ASN A 117 26.52 34.11 -0.82
N ILE A 118 27.31 33.09 -0.54
CA ILE A 118 26.96 32.09 0.47
C ILE A 118 26.90 32.74 1.86
N ASP A 119 27.75 33.74 2.11
CA ASP A 119 27.75 34.56 3.32
C ASP A 119 26.70 35.72 3.30
N ALA A 120 25.75 35.72 2.37
CA ALA A 120 24.68 36.72 2.34
C ALA A 120 23.70 36.54 3.52
N SER A 121 23.22 37.63 4.11
CA SER A 121 22.30 37.54 5.25
C SER A 121 20.97 36.88 4.86
N ALA A 122 20.24 36.32 5.82
CA ALA A 122 18.90 35.78 5.57
C ALA A 122 17.96 36.82 4.90
N ALA A 123 18.09 38.11 5.24
CA ALA A 123 17.35 39.18 4.59
C ALA A 123 17.73 39.36 3.10
N ASP A 124 19.01 39.20 2.76
CA ASP A 124 19.49 39.25 1.38
C ASP A 124 19.06 38.01 0.59
N LYS A 125 19.16 36.80 1.17
CA LYS A 125 18.64 35.54 0.59
C LYS A 125 17.14 35.68 0.24
N VAL A 126 16.33 36.19 1.18
CA VAL A 126 14.88 36.46 1.03
C VAL A 126 14.61 37.53 -0.04
N SER A 127 15.43 38.58 -0.09
CA SER A 127 15.31 39.66 -1.08
C SER A 127 15.66 39.18 -2.49
N ALA A 128 16.69 38.35 -2.65
CA ALA A 128 17.09 37.73 -3.91
C ALA A 128 15.99 36.79 -4.43
N PHE A 129 15.46 35.89 -3.59
CA PHE A 129 14.34 35.02 -3.95
C PHE A 129 13.13 35.84 -4.39
N ARG A 130 12.73 36.84 -3.60
CA ARG A 130 11.61 37.73 -3.96
C ARG A 130 11.85 38.45 -5.29
N SER A 131 13.08 38.87 -5.56
CA SER A 131 13.44 39.57 -6.80
C SER A 131 13.32 38.66 -8.02
N GLN A 132 13.63 37.37 -7.89
CA GLN A 132 13.35 36.39 -8.97
C GLN A 132 11.86 36.36 -9.30
N TRP A 133 10.96 36.27 -8.32
CA TRP A 133 9.51 36.32 -8.58
C TRP A 133 9.06 37.66 -9.20
N ILE A 134 9.56 38.81 -8.71
CA ILE A 134 9.21 40.13 -9.29
C ILE A 134 9.67 40.23 -10.75
N ASN A 135 10.89 39.78 -11.06
CA ASN A 135 11.45 39.80 -12.41
C ASN A 135 10.67 38.93 -13.40
N HIS A 136 9.89 37.95 -12.93
CA HIS A 136 9.03 37.10 -13.75
C HIS A 136 7.55 37.56 -13.73
N GLY A 137 7.29 38.81 -13.33
CA GLY A 137 5.98 39.44 -13.38
C GLY A 137 5.01 39.02 -12.28
N PHE A 138 5.49 38.42 -11.19
CA PHE A 138 4.65 38.06 -10.05
C PHE A 138 4.54 39.20 -9.02
N ARG A 139 3.34 39.36 -8.47
CA ARG A 139 3.07 40.30 -7.38
C ARG A 139 3.46 39.65 -6.06
N THR A 140 4.39 40.27 -5.31
CA THR A 140 4.93 39.69 -4.08
C THR A 140 5.09 40.68 -2.93
N THR A 141 5.07 40.15 -1.69
CA THR A 141 5.37 40.88 -0.45
C THR A 141 6.30 40.06 0.44
N VAL A 142 7.23 40.73 1.13
CA VAL A 142 7.98 40.11 2.25
C VAL A 142 7.09 40.07 3.49
N VAL A 143 7.21 39.00 4.28
CA VAL A 143 6.79 38.93 5.68
C VAL A 143 8.06 38.79 6.52
N SER A 144 8.19 39.58 7.59
CA SER A 144 9.44 39.73 8.37
C SER A 144 9.26 39.44 9.86
N SER A 145 8.16 38.77 10.24
CA SER A 145 7.84 38.42 11.63
C SER A 145 6.71 37.37 11.65
N PRO A 146 6.78 36.30 12.48
CA PRO A 146 7.90 35.97 13.37
C PRO A 146 9.13 35.42 12.63
N ARG A 147 8.96 34.86 11.43
CA ARG A 147 10.03 34.34 10.56
C ARG A 147 9.97 35.02 9.19
N CYS A 148 11.06 34.98 8.43
CA CYS A 148 11.11 35.57 7.09
C CYS A 148 10.37 34.72 6.06
N ALA A 149 9.57 35.35 5.20
CA ALA A 149 8.84 34.68 4.14
C ALA A 149 8.57 35.60 2.93
N VAL A 150 8.27 34.99 1.79
CA VAL A 150 7.79 35.68 0.59
C VAL A 150 6.39 35.17 0.24
N SER A 151 5.41 36.07 0.19
CA SER A 151 4.10 35.77 -0.39
C SER A 151 4.07 36.07 -1.90
N VAL A 152 3.54 35.14 -2.68
CA VAL A 152 3.24 35.26 -4.12
C VAL A 152 1.72 35.21 -4.31
N TYR A 153 1.13 36.23 -4.94
CA TYR A 153 -0.33 36.37 -5.07
C TYR A 153 -0.86 35.74 -6.37
N LEU A 154 -1.94 34.96 -6.26
CA LEU A 154 -2.46 34.12 -7.36
C LEU A 154 -3.02 34.92 -8.54
N ASP A 155 -3.53 36.14 -8.31
CA ASP A 155 -4.00 37.02 -9.39
C ASP A 155 -2.87 37.41 -10.38
N SER A 156 -1.62 37.43 -9.91
CA SER A 156 -0.46 37.64 -10.76
C SER A 156 0.01 36.40 -11.52
N CYS A 157 -0.51 35.20 -11.21
CA CYS A 157 -0.20 33.97 -11.93
C CYS A 157 -0.94 33.90 -13.28
N GLY A 158 -2.26 34.17 -13.27
CA GLY A 158 -3.10 34.10 -14.48
C GLY A 158 -2.93 35.25 -15.47
N THR A 159 -2.21 36.32 -15.10
CA THR A 159 -2.00 37.48 -15.98
C THR A 159 -0.83 37.22 -16.94
N GLN A 160 -1.12 36.89 -18.21
CA GLN A 160 -0.09 36.94 -19.26
C GLN A 160 0.43 38.38 -19.42
N GLN A 161 1.73 38.58 -19.30
CA GLN A 161 2.33 39.85 -19.72
C GLN A 161 2.38 39.89 -21.24
N ARG A 162 1.53 40.73 -21.87
CA ARG A 162 1.77 41.17 -23.24
C ARG A 162 2.99 42.09 -23.27
N ILE A 163 4.18 41.50 -23.35
CA ILE A 163 5.45 42.22 -23.50
C ILE A 163 5.51 42.79 -24.93
N ALA A 164 4.83 43.93 -25.12
CA ALA A 164 4.83 44.67 -26.38
C ALA A 164 6.17 45.36 -26.58
N SER A 165 7.18 44.61 -27.07
CA SER A 165 8.50 45.14 -27.41
C SER A 165 8.70 45.11 -28.93
N SER A 166 9.09 46.26 -29.51
CA SER A 166 9.27 46.44 -30.95
C SER A 166 10.71 46.24 -31.44
N ASN A 167 11.56 45.60 -30.63
CA ASN A 167 12.98 45.38 -30.92
C ASN A 167 13.34 43.89 -30.75
N GLU A 168 14.18 43.35 -31.63
CA GLU A 168 14.53 41.92 -31.67
C GLU A 168 15.28 41.45 -30.42
N LYS A 169 16.18 42.27 -29.85
CA LYS A 169 16.91 41.91 -28.62
C LYS A 169 15.96 41.70 -27.43
N SER A 170 14.99 42.60 -27.24
CA SER A 170 14.00 42.46 -26.17
C SER A 170 13.02 41.31 -26.41
N ALA A 171 12.86 40.82 -27.64
CA ALA A 171 12.07 39.61 -27.91
C ALA A 171 12.77 38.34 -27.39
N GLN A 172 14.10 38.22 -27.53
CA GLN A 172 14.84 37.10 -26.95
C GLN A 172 14.84 37.16 -25.41
N ASP A 173 15.07 38.33 -24.83
CA ASP A 173 15.02 38.50 -23.36
C ASP A 173 13.62 38.18 -22.81
N ALA A 174 12.56 38.65 -23.47
CA ALA A 174 11.18 38.33 -23.13
C ALA A 174 10.86 36.83 -23.24
N MET A 175 11.42 36.11 -24.23
CA MET A 175 11.25 34.66 -24.37
C MET A 175 11.91 33.89 -23.21
N HIS A 176 13.11 34.30 -22.78
CA HIS A 176 13.77 33.71 -21.61
C HIS A 176 13.03 34.04 -20.31
N GLN A 177 12.52 35.26 -20.18
CA GLN A 177 11.67 35.69 -19.06
C GLN A 177 10.36 34.90 -19.00
N GLU A 178 9.67 34.67 -20.12
CA GLU A 178 8.45 33.85 -20.14
C GLU A 178 8.76 32.37 -19.84
N ALA A 179 9.87 31.81 -20.34
CA ALA A 179 10.30 30.46 -19.99
C ALA A 179 10.56 30.29 -18.49
N GLY A 180 11.23 31.26 -17.85
CA GLY A 180 11.40 31.29 -16.39
C GLY A 180 10.08 31.44 -15.63
N ARG A 181 9.15 32.25 -16.14
CA ARG A 181 7.82 32.44 -15.55
C ARG A 181 7.00 31.14 -15.58
N GLN A 182 6.98 30.45 -16.72
CA GLN A 182 6.27 29.18 -16.88
C GLN A 182 6.89 28.05 -16.05
N PHE A 183 8.21 28.06 -15.87
CA PHE A 183 8.88 27.16 -14.93
C PHE A 183 8.44 27.44 -13.48
N LEU A 184 8.48 28.70 -13.02
CA LEU A 184 8.02 29.07 -11.68
C LEU A 184 6.54 28.73 -11.44
N LEU A 185 5.66 28.94 -12.43
CA LEU A 185 4.26 28.49 -12.37
C LEU A 185 4.14 26.98 -12.16
N THR A 186 5.07 26.19 -12.72
CA THR A 186 5.08 24.72 -12.55
C THR A 186 5.45 24.32 -11.12
N CYS A 187 6.48 24.95 -10.53
CA CYS A 187 6.90 24.69 -9.15
C CYS A 187 5.80 24.90 -8.10
N ILE A 188 4.81 25.76 -8.40
CA ILE A 188 3.64 26.01 -7.54
C ILE A 188 2.32 25.47 -8.11
N ALA A 189 2.38 24.56 -9.09
CA ALA A 189 1.22 23.92 -9.73
C ALA A 189 0.15 24.87 -10.34
N MET A 190 0.55 26.08 -10.74
CA MET A 190 -0.28 27.13 -11.35
C MET A 190 -0.11 27.26 -12.88
N HIS A 191 0.54 26.29 -13.54
CA HIS A 191 0.67 26.29 -15.00
C HIS A 191 -0.68 26.03 -15.68
N THR A 192 -0.97 26.71 -16.80
CA THR A 192 -2.25 26.60 -17.54
C THR A 192 -2.64 25.15 -17.89
N HIS A 193 -1.64 24.30 -18.16
CA HIS A 193 -1.82 22.88 -18.46
C HIS A 193 -1.38 21.94 -17.31
N GLN A 194 -1.28 22.40 -16.06
CA GLN A 194 -0.64 21.63 -14.98
C GLN A 194 -1.23 20.22 -14.81
N LEU A 195 -2.55 20.04 -14.86
CA LEU A 195 -3.18 18.71 -14.73
C LEU A 195 -2.66 17.73 -15.81
N GLN A 196 -2.71 18.14 -17.08
CA GLN A 196 -2.21 17.33 -18.21
C GLN A 196 -0.72 16.98 -18.07
N LEU A 197 0.07 17.90 -17.52
CA LEU A 197 1.51 17.70 -17.31
C LEU A 197 1.81 16.82 -16.08
N GLU A 198 1.01 16.89 -15.01
CA GLU A 198 1.10 16.00 -13.85
C GLU A 198 0.74 14.56 -14.21
N ASP A 199 -0.34 14.37 -14.99
CA ASP A 199 -0.79 13.05 -15.44
C ASP A 199 0.25 12.41 -16.37
N LEU A 200 0.78 13.17 -17.32
CA LEU A 200 1.87 12.73 -18.21
C LEU A 200 3.18 12.47 -17.44
N TYR A 201 3.50 13.31 -16.45
CA TYR A 201 4.66 13.09 -15.60
C TYR A 201 4.55 11.78 -14.84
N LYS A 202 3.44 11.54 -14.12
CA LYS A 202 3.22 10.33 -13.32
C LYS A 202 3.11 9.04 -14.15
N SER A 203 2.56 9.12 -15.37
CA SER A 203 2.37 7.95 -16.25
C SER A 203 3.60 7.60 -17.09
N VAL A 204 4.37 8.59 -17.56
CA VAL A 204 5.47 8.38 -18.52
C VAL A 204 6.83 8.77 -17.95
N VAL A 205 6.98 9.90 -17.26
CA VAL A 205 8.30 10.52 -17.01
C VAL A 205 8.89 10.22 -15.63
N GLN A 206 8.05 10.07 -14.60
CA GLN A 206 8.46 10.05 -13.18
C GLN A 206 9.52 9.00 -12.87
N LYS A 207 9.30 7.74 -13.24
CA LYS A 207 10.25 6.64 -12.94
C LYS A 207 11.61 6.88 -13.58
N SER A 208 11.62 7.31 -14.85
CA SER A 208 12.86 7.63 -15.56
C SER A 208 13.60 8.83 -14.95
N TRP A 209 12.86 9.85 -14.50
CA TRP A 209 13.44 10.99 -13.79
C TRP A 209 14.02 10.58 -12.43
N CYS A 210 13.28 9.85 -11.61
CA CYS A 210 13.72 9.35 -10.30
C CYS A 210 14.93 8.41 -10.42
N PHE A 211 14.94 7.51 -11.41
CA PHE A 211 16.06 6.62 -11.66
C PHE A 211 17.30 7.39 -12.12
N LYS A 212 17.17 8.40 -12.99
CA LYS A 212 18.28 9.28 -13.33
C LYS A 212 18.85 9.97 -12.08
N LEU A 213 18.00 10.55 -11.22
CA LEU A 213 18.45 11.19 -9.97
C LEU A 213 19.15 10.20 -9.02
N PHE A 214 18.68 8.95 -8.95
CA PHE A 214 19.31 7.89 -8.16
C PHE A 214 20.69 7.51 -8.73
N LEU A 215 20.81 7.35 -10.04
CA LEU A 215 22.08 7.11 -10.74
C LEU A 215 23.06 8.29 -10.58
N ASP A 216 22.59 9.53 -10.69
CA ASP A 216 23.40 10.74 -10.48
C ASP A 216 23.92 10.79 -9.02
N LYS A 217 23.08 10.44 -8.03
CA LYS A 217 23.50 10.37 -6.62
C LYS A 217 24.50 9.24 -6.37
N LEU A 218 24.26 8.05 -6.93
CA LEU A 218 25.19 6.93 -6.82
C LEU A 218 26.55 7.25 -7.44
N ALA A 219 26.59 7.87 -8.63
CA ALA A 219 27.84 8.28 -9.27
C ALA A 219 28.62 9.32 -8.44
N CYS A 220 27.92 10.16 -7.66
CA CYS A 220 28.54 11.15 -6.76
C CYS A 220 29.04 10.56 -5.43
N VAL A 221 28.38 9.52 -4.90
CA VAL A 221 28.67 8.96 -3.56
C VAL A 221 29.52 7.67 -3.64
N ARG A 222 29.40 6.92 -4.73
CA ARG A 222 30.05 5.62 -4.98
C ARG A 222 30.65 5.58 -6.39
N GLU A 223 31.48 6.57 -6.70
CA GLU A 223 32.13 6.78 -8.01
C GLU A 223 32.94 5.55 -8.48
N ALA A 224 33.49 4.75 -7.55
CA ALA A 224 34.23 3.53 -7.85
C ALA A 224 33.31 2.41 -8.35
N ASP A 225 32.31 2.01 -7.55
CA ASP A 225 31.34 0.97 -7.88
C ASP A 225 30.59 1.28 -9.20
N MET A 226 30.25 2.55 -9.42
CA MET A 226 29.57 3.02 -10.63
C MET A 226 30.48 3.05 -11.88
N ARG A 227 31.77 2.67 -11.74
CA ARG A 227 32.71 2.41 -12.84
C ARG A 227 33.02 0.93 -13.04
N GLU A 228 32.52 0.03 -12.19
CA GLU A 228 32.69 -1.41 -12.41
C GLU A 228 31.95 -1.83 -13.69
N GLU A 229 32.59 -2.69 -14.49
CA GLU A 229 32.09 -3.10 -15.82
C GLU A 229 30.66 -3.64 -15.72
N SER A 230 30.42 -4.55 -14.77
CA SER A 230 29.09 -5.16 -14.55
C SER A 230 28.00 -4.24 -13.98
N VAL A 231 28.34 -2.99 -13.62
CA VAL A 231 27.39 -1.91 -13.31
C VAL A 231 27.24 -0.96 -14.50
N CYS A 232 28.32 -0.68 -15.23
CA CYS A 232 28.32 0.07 -16.47
C CYS A 232 27.41 -0.61 -17.53
N ASP A 233 27.53 -1.92 -17.72
CA ASP A 233 26.69 -2.71 -18.64
C ASP A 233 25.19 -2.56 -18.35
N VAL A 234 24.82 -2.50 -17.06
CA VAL A 234 23.42 -2.37 -16.62
C VAL A 234 22.91 -0.94 -16.82
N VAL A 235 23.77 0.07 -16.73
CA VAL A 235 23.36 1.48 -16.63
C VAL A 235 23.51 2.24 -17.95
N ASN A 236 24.49 1.89 -18.79
CA ASN A 236 24.84 2.66 -19.97
C ASN A 236 23.80 2.51 -21.09
N ASP A 237 23.33 1.31 -21.41
CA ASP A 237 22.28 1.07 -22.41
C ASP A 237 21.04 1.98 -22.19
N TRP A 238 20.60 2.11 -20.93
CA TRP A 238 19.46 2.94 -20.57
C TRP A 238 19.76 4.44 -20.53
N LYS A 239 21.00 4.83 -20.20
CA LYS A 239 21.45 6.23 -20.35
C LYS A 239 21.52 6.62 -21.81
N ASP A 240 22.06 5.78 -22.69
CA ASP A 240 22.20 6.05 -24.12
C ASP A 240 20.83 6.09 -24.81
N GLU A 241 19.90 5.19 -24.45
CA GLU A 241 18.50 5.29 -24.88
C GLU A 241 17.82 6.59 -24.38
N LEU A 242 18.05 6.99 -23.12
CA LEU A 242 17.48 8.22 -22.56
C LEU A 242 18.07 9.48 -23.22
N ASP A 243 19.39 9.54 -23.42
CA ASP A 243 20.08 10.67 -24.04
C ASP A 243 19.79 10.75 -25.54
N MET A 244 19.55 9.63 -26.24
CA MET A 244 18.96 9.62 -27.58
C MET A 244 17.58 10.29 -27.59
N VAL A 245 16.74 10.02 -26.59
CA VAL A 245 15.39 10.57 -26.48
C VAL A 245 15.37 12.05 -26.05
N ILE A 246 16.35 12.48 -25.24
CA ILE A 246 16.55 13.90 -24.90
C ILE A 246 17.13 14.68 -26.09
N GLY A 247 18.15 14.12 -26.75
CA GLY A 247 18.86 14.74 -27.87
C GLY A 247 18.11 14.73 -29.22
N GLY A 248 17.13 13.83 -29.38
CA GLY A 248 16.26 13.71 -30.55
C GLY A 248 15.27 14.88 -30.71
N GLY A 249 15.80 16.08 -30.97
CA GLY A 249 15.06 17.35 -30.84
C GLY A 249 15.26 18.40 -31.94
N LYS A 250 15.93 18.07 -33.06
CA LYS A 250 15.93 18.90 -34.29
C LYS A 250 15.48 18.08 -35.50
N CYS A 251 14.18 17.83 -35.58
CA CYS A 251 13.55 17.32 -36.79
C CYS A 251 13.21 18.50 -37.70
N ASP A 252 14.10 18.82 -38.67
CA ASP A 252 13.87 19.87 -39.68
C ASP A 252 12.79 19.48 -40.74
N SER A 253 11.93 18.52 -40.40
CA SER A 253 10.82 18.03 -41.21
C SER A 253 9.69 19.06 -41.24
N SER A 254 9.54 19.78 -42.35
CA SER A 254 8.52 20.83 -42.56
C SER A 254 7.08 20.30 -42.74
N SER A 255 6.72 19.19 -42.07
CA SER A 255 5.49 18.44 -42.23
C SER A 255 4.82 18.21 -40.87
N SER A 256 3.64 18.79 -40.69
CA SER A 256 2.86 18.70 -39.44
C SER A 256 2.56 17.25 -39.01
N LYS A 257 2.34 16.34 -39.97
CA LYS A 257 2.05 14.93 -39.68
C LYS A 257 3.27 14.20 -39.11
N ASP A 258 4.46 14.50 -39.63
CA ASP A 258 5.69 13.83 -39.21
C ASP A 258 6.13 14.30 -37.82
N ALA A 259 5.89 15.58 -37.49
CA ALA A 259 6.06 16.10 -36.13
C ALA A 259 5.15 15.37 -35.12
N VAL A 260 3.85 15.21 -35.40
CA VAL A 260 2.92 14.48 -34.51
C VAL A 260 3.32 13.01 -34.33
N ASN A 261 3.81 12.35 -35.39
CA ASN A 261 4.30 10.98 -35.31
C ASN A 261 5.61 10.88 -34.50
N ALA A 262 6.52 11.84 -34.65
CA ALA A 262 7.76 11.92 -33.86
C ALA A 262 7.48 12.13 -32.36
N LEU A 263 6.51 12.97 -32.01
CA LEU A 263 6.09 13.18 -30.62
C LEU A 263 5.52 11.91 -29.98
N LYS A 264 4.61 11.21 -30.68
CA LYS A 264 4.08 9.92 -30.21
C LYS A 264 5.16 8.86 -30.07
N LYS A 265 6.14 8.83 -30.98
CA LYS A 265 7.30 7.93 -30.87
C LYS A 265 8.15 8.26 -29.64
N LYS A 266 8.38 9.55 -29.35
CA LYS A 266 9.11 10.02 -28.16
C LYS A 266 8.41 9.61 -26.87
N GLU A 267 7.09 9.81 -26.80
CA GLU A 267 6.24 9.39 -25.68
C GLU A 267 6.28 7.87 -25.45
N LEU A 268 6.17 7.08 -26.51
CA LEU A 268 6.21 5.62 -26.45
C LEU A 268 7.58 5.10 -25.99
N LEU A 269 8.69 5.61 -26.55
CA LEU A 269 10.06 5.25 -26.12
C LEU A 269 10.30 5.59 -24.64
N LEU A 270 9.72 6.69 -24.15
CA LEU A 270 9.81 7.06 -22.74
C LEU A 270 8.97 6.17 -21.84
N GLN A 271 7.80 5.75 -22.31
CA GLN A 271 6.99 4.77 -21.60
C GLN A 271 7.72 3.43 -21.53
N GLU A 272 8.40 2.99 -22.61
CA GLU A 272 9.27 1.81 -22.60
C GLU A 272 10.44 1.95 -21.61
N LEU A 273 11.18 3.07 -21.62
CA LEU A 273 12.24 3.36 -20.64
C LEU A 273 11.73 3.35 -19.19
N SER A 274 10.59 3.97 -18.94
CA SER A 274 9.91 4.04 -17.64
C SER A 274 9.40 2.67 -17.17
N ASN A 275 9.02 1.81 -18.11
CA ASN A 275 8.66 0.41 -17.87
C ASN A 275 9.89 -0.48 -17.58
N LYS A 276 11.08 -0.14 -18.08
CA LYS A 276 12.35 -0.82 -17.77
C LYS A 276 12.88 -0.47 -16.37
N VAL A 277 12.68 0.77 -15.90
CA VAL A 277 13.26 1.27 -14.62
C VAL A 277 13.15 0.28 -13.44
N PRO A 278 11.98 -0.34 -13.14
CA PRO A 278 11.88 -1.26 -12.00
C PRO A 278 12.84 -2.45 -12.08
N SER A 279 12.90 -3.15 -13.22
CA SER A 279 13.80 -4.30 -13.36
C SER A 279 15.26 -3.89 -13.36
N MET A 280 15.59 -2.72 -13.91
CA MET A 280 16.95 -2.18 -13.95
C MET A 280 17.45 -1.74 -12.57
N LEU A 281 16.61 -1.05 -11.79
CA LEU A 281 16.89 -0.70 -10.39
C LEU A 281 17.21 -1.95 -9.57
N LEU A 282 16.45 -3.02 -9.77
CA LEU A 282 16.59 -4.27 -9.01
C LEU A 282 17.87 -5.03 -9.41
N ILE A 283 18.24 -5.07 -10.70
CA ILE A 283 19.52 -5.62 -11.16
C ILE A 283 20.71 -4.79 -10.62
N LEU A 284 20.63 -3.46 -10.73
CA LEU A 284 21.66 -2.53 -10.25
C LEU A 284 21.90 -2.70 -8.75
N ILE A 285 20.84 -2.83 -7.96
CA ILE A 285 20.95 -3.02 -6.50
C ILE A 285 21.64 -4.33 -6.15
N VAL A 286 21.34 -5.43 -6.85
CA VAL A 286 22.06 -6.71 -6.67
C VAL A 286 23.54 -6.53 -6.98
N LYS A 287 23.88 -5.93 -8.13
CA LYS A 287 25.28 -5.67 -8.52
C LYS A 287 26.04 -4.82 -7.51
N LEU A 288 25.44 -3.77 -6.97
CA LEU A 288 26.07 -2.94 -5.94
C LEU A 288 26.29 -3.73 -4.64
N THR A 289 25.37 -4.61 -4.23
CA THR A 289 25.58 -5.49 -3.06
C THR A 289 26.55 -6.65 -3.30
N ASP A 290 26.72 -7.07 -4.55
CA ASP A 290 27.76 -8.05 -4.96
C ASP A 290 29.16 -7.41 -4.88
N ILE A 291 29.29 -6.11 -5.23
CA ILE A 291 30.55 -5.34 -5.18
C ILE A 291 30.92 -4.96 -3.74
N ASP A 292 29.96 -4.46 -2.95
CA ASP A 292 30.16 -4.09 -1.55
C ASP A 292 29.11 -4.74 -0.66
N HIS A 293 29.47 -5.85 -0.03
CA HIS A 293 28.63 -6.57 0.93
C HIS A 293 28.31 -5.80 2.22
N SER A 294 28.85 -4.59 2.43
CA SER A 294 28.42 -3.69 3.51
C SER A 294 27.14 -2.90 3.15
N LEU A 295 26.85 -2.74 1.85
CA LEU A 295 25.57 -2.22 1.38
C LEU A 295 24.44 -3.22 1.65
N ARG A 296 23.27 -2.70 2.03
CA ARG A 296 22.03 -3.49 2.08
C ARG A 296 21.11 -3.05 0.95
N ALA A 297 20.54 -4.01 0.23
CA ALA A 297 19.53 -3.74 -0.80
C ALA A 297 18.35 -2.91 -0.27
N GLU A 298 18.00 -3.07 1.01
CA GLU A 298 17.00 -2.26 1.70
C GLU A 298 17.35 -0.76 1.75
N GLN A 299 18.62 -0.41 1.96
CA GLN A 299 19.08 0.99 2.04
C GLN A 299 19.08 1.64 0.65
N LEU A 300 19.47 0.89 -0.39
CA LEU A 300 19.44 1.36 -1.77
C LEU A 300 18.00 1.55 -2.27
N MET A 301 17.11 0.59 -2.00
CA MET A 301 15.67 0.74 -2.27
C MET A 301 15.06 1.88 -1.45
N GLN A 302 15.48 2.09 -0.21
CA GLN A 302 15.03 3.23 0.60
C GLN A 302 15.42 4.55 -0.05
N GLU A 303 16.67 4.71 -0.51
CA GLU A 303 17.10 5.95 -1.14
C GLU A 303 16.38 6.21 -2.47
N TYR A 304 16.16 5.19 -3.30
CA TYR A 304 15.33 5.32 -4.50
C TYR A 304 13.90 5.76 -4.14
N ASN A 305 13.25 5.08 -3.17
CA ASN A 305 11.92 5.44 -2.71
C ASN A 305 11.86 6.89 -2.18
N ARG A 306 12.90 7.32 -1.45
CA ARG A 306 13.04 8.69 -0.91
C ARG A 306 13.08 9.72 -2.05
N ILE A 307 13.82 9.44 -3.12
CA ILE A 307 13.83 10.27 -4.34
C ILE A 307 12.46 10.28 -5.02
N GLU A 308 11.76 9.14 -5.08
CA GLU A 308 10.42 9.05 -5.66
C GLU A 308 9.37 9.85 -4.87
N TRP A 309 9.46 9.87 -3.54
CA TRP A 309 8.63 10.71 -2.65
C TRP A 309 8.93 12.20 -2.83
N GLU A 310 10.22 12.57 -2.85
CA GLU A 310 10.70 13.94 -3.14
C GLU A 310 10.25 14.45 -4.51
N ASN A 311 9.98 13.56 -5.47
CA ASN A 311 9.60 13.87 -6.85
C ASN A 311 8.19 13.31 -7.20
N SER A 312 7.29 13.26 -6.20
CA SER A 312 5.92 12.69 -6.28
C SER A 312 4.92 13.45 -7.17
N SER A 313 5.29 14.63 -7.67
CA SER A 313 4.54 15.45 -8.62
C SER A 313 5.52 16.20 -9.53
N LEU A 314 5.05 16.69 -10.68
CA LEU A 314 5.88 17.52 -11.56
C LEU A 314 6.24 18.84 -10.88
N ALA A 315 5.31 19.41 -10.10
CA ALA A 315 5.58 20.57 -9.26
C ALA A 315 6.73 20.32 -8.27
N ASN A 316 6.70 19.19 -7.56
CA ASN A 316 7.78 18.77 -6.66
C ASN A 316 9.09 18.55 -7.43
N ALA A 317 9.08 17.83 -8.55
CA ALA A 317 10.28 17.57 -9.33
C ALA A 317 10.94 18.87 -9.84
N CYS A 318 10.15 19.84 -10.31
CA CYS A 318 10.66 21.16 -10.70
C CYS A 318 11.20 21.94 -9.49
N LEU A 319 10.54 21.88 -8.33
CA LEU A 319 10.98 22.52 -7.09
C LEU A 319 12.29 21.93 -6.57
N GLN A 320 12.40 20.60 -6.44
CA GLN A 320 13.64 19.91 -6.03
C GLN A 320 14.80 20.25 -6.97
N ARG A 321 14.53 20.37 -8.27
CA ARG A 321 15.52 20.71 -9.29
C ARG A 321 16.02 22.16 -9.16
N TRP A 322 15.11 23.10 -8.87
CA TRP A 322 15.43 24.52 -8.70
C TRP A 322 16.18 24.81 -7.39
N LEU A 323 15.85 24.06 -6.31
CA LEU A 323 16.52 24.15 -5.01
C LEU A 323 17.79 23.26 -4.90
N SER A 324 18.15 22.53 -5.96
CA SER A 324 19.28 21.59 -5.90
C SER A 324 20.62 22.32 -5.86
N PRO A 325 21.52 22.03 -4.89
CA PRO A 325 22.88 22.58 -4.86
C PRO A 325 23.74 22.20 -6.07
N SER A 326 23.34 21.19 -6.85
CA SER A 326 23.96 20.84 -8.14
C SER A 326 23.73 21.93 -9.21
N SER A 327 22.66 22.70 -9.08
CA SER A 327 22.45 23.92 -9.86
C SER A 327 23.28 25.05 -9.25
N LYS A 328 24.21 25.60 -10.03
CA LYS A 328 25.25 26.54 -9.57
C LYS A 328 24.73 27.96 -9.27
N GLY A 329 23.54 28.12 -8.70
CA GLY A 329 22.93 29.44 -8.49
C GLY A 329 21.76 29.55 -7.52
N CYS A 330 21.29 28.49 -6.86
CA CYS A 330 20.19 28.58 -5.88
C CYS A 330 20.50 27.77 -4.61
N GLN A 331 20.79 28.48 -3.52
CA GLN A 331 20.84 27.94 -2.16
C GLN A 331 19.76 28.66 -1.33
N TYR A 332 18.54 28.13 -1.36
CA TYR A 332 17.41 28.64 -0.59
C TYR A 332 16.90 27.52 0.34
N GLU A 333 17.14 27.69 1.64
CA GLU A 333 16.63 26.80 2.69
C GLU A 333 15.20 27.22 3.05
N LEU A 334 14.23 26.34 2.76
CA LEU A 334 12.79 26.63 2.79
C LEU A 334 12.06 25.64 3.71
N ASP A 335 11.47 26.14 4.79
CA ASP A 335 10.77 25.33 5.81
C ASP A 335 9.32 25.01 5.41
N GLN A 336 8.48 26.05 5.27
CA GLN A 336 7.02 25.87 5.21
C GLN A 336 6.36 26.69 4.12
N VAL A 337 5.42 26.07 3.41
CA VAL A 337 4.62 26.72 2.37
C VAL A 337 3.16 26.74 2.78
N TYR A 338 2.58 27.94 2.84
CA TYR A 338 1.21 28.17 3.31
C TYR A 338 0.33 28.81 2.25
N PHE A 339 -0.79 28.19 1.90
CA PHE A 339 -1.82 28.80 1.07
C PHE A 339 -2.84 29.56 1.92
N LYS A 340 -2.93 30.88 1.70
CA LYS A 340 -3.96 31.73 2.28
C LYS A 340 -5.03 32.04 1.23
N PHE A 341 -6.22 31.52 1.44
CA PHE A 341 -7.40 31.68 0.57
C PHE A 341 -8.23 32.93 0.92
N SER A 342 -9.21 33.26 0.07
CA SER A 342 -10.17 34.35 0.28
C SER A 342 -11.10 34.06 1.47
N PRO A 343 -11.54 35.07 2.24
CA PRO A 343 -12.54 34.85 3.27
C PRO A 343 -13.86 34.29 2.72
N PRO A 344 -14.50 33.34 3.40
CA PRO A 344 -15.77 32.75 2.97
C PRO A 344 -16.85 33.84 2.80
N GLY A 345 -17.70 33.67 1.79
CA GLY A 345 -18.73 34.65 1.42
C GLY A 345 -18.21 35.93 0.72
N ARG A 346 -16.88 36.11 0.58
CA ARG A 346 -16.28 37.24 -0.18
C ARG A 346 -15.04 36.77 -0.98
N TYR A 347 -15.25 35.86 -1.93
CA TYR A 347 -14.19 35.43 -2.84
C TYR A 347 -13.62 36.62 -3.63
N LEU A 348 -12.31 36.84 -3.53
CA LEU A 348 -11.61 37.97 -4.14
C LEU A 348 -10.18 37.52 -4.48
N PRO A 349 -9.89 37.11 -5.74
CA PRO A 349 -8.62 36.49 -6.15
C PRO A 349 -7.37 37.24 -5.67
N LYS A 350 -7.44 38.58 -5.65
CA LYS A 350 -6.37 39.50 -5.21
C LYS A 350 -5.91 39.35 -3.76
N TYR A 351 -6.58 38.55 -2.93
CA TYR A 351 -6.14 38.23 -1.57
C TYR A 351 -5.56 36.83 -1.42
N GLU A 352 -5.75 35.94 -2.41
CA GLU A 352 -5.22 34.59 -2.39
C GLU A 352 -3.72 34.59 -2.68
N ARG A 353 -2.94 33.89 -1.85
CA ARG A 353 -1.49 33.84 -1.98
C ARG A 353 -0.87 32.60 -1.36
N ILE A 354 0.19 32.12 -1.99
CA ILE A 354 1.12 31.15 -1.41
C ILE A 354 2.18 31.95 -0.65
N THR A 355 2.53 31.54 0.57
CA THR A 355 3.55 32.18 1.40
C THR A 355 4.61 31.16 1.75
N ILE A 356 5.84 31.40 1.28
CA ILE A 356 6.98 30.50 1.39
C ILE A 356 7.89 31.05 2.49
N TYR A 357 8.00 30.32 3.59
CA TYR A 357 8.86 30.63 4.73
C TYR A 357 10.24 30.01 4.54
N PHE A 358 11.26 30.74 4.98
CA PHE A 358 12.64 30.27 5.02
C PHE A 358 12.90 29.57 6.35
N GLU A 359 13.93 28.72 6.38
CA GLU A 359 14.50 28.24 7.64
C GLU A 359 15.08 29.41 8.46
N ASP A 360 15.19 29.23 9.77
CA ASP A 360 15.67 30.26 10.70
C ASP A 360 17.04 29.82 11.23
N ASP A 361 18.08 30.62 10.95
CA ASP A 361 19.48 30.34 11.32
C ASP A 361 19.68 30.12 12.84
N ASN A 362 18.68 30.47 13.67
CA ASN A 362 18.72 30.35 15.13
C ASN A 362 18.06 29.06 15.67
N ASP A 363 17.34 28.30 14.84
CA ASP A 363 16.52 27.14 15.27
C ASP A 363 17.41 25.88 15.41
N LEU A 364 18.40 25.95 16.33
CA LEU A 364 19.48 24.98 16.59
C LEU A 364 19.04 23.56 17.06
N GLU A 365 17.77 23.20 16.94
CA GLU A 365 17.34 21.82 17.12
C GLU A 365 17.80 20.95 15.94
N GLU A 366 18.21 19.72 16.24
CA GLU A 366 18.85 18.76 15.31
C GLU A 366 17.84 18.17 14.30
N ARG A 367 17.16 19.03 13.53
CA ARG A 367 16.26 18.63 12.45
C ARG A 367 17.11 18.05 11.31
N SER A 368 16.79 16.81 10.94
CA SER A 368 17.28 16.23 9.69
C SER A 368 16.91 17.14 8.52
N SER A 369 17.82 17.29 7.56
CA SER A 369 17.70 18.18 6.39
C SER A 369 16.63 17.70 5.40
N ASN A 370 15.37 17.76 5.85
CA ASN A 370 14.20 17.26 5.16
C ASN A 370 13.76 18.31 4.14
N LYS A 371 14.15 18.09 2.89
CA LYS A 371 13.74 18.91 1.74
C LYS A 371 12.24 19.20 1.78
N LEU A 372 11.89 20.45 1.49
CA LEU A 372 10.52 20.87 1.23
C LEU A 372 9.89 20.05 0.09
N VAL A 373 8.93 19.19 0.42
CA VAL A 373 8.06 18.48 -0.53
C VAL A 373 6.64 19.03 -0.35
N LEU A 374 5.94 19.31 -1.45
CA LEU A 374 4.54 19.78 -1.45
C LEU A 374 3.57 18.61 -1.60
N ILE A 375 2.34 18.76 -1.09
CA ILE A 375 1.26 17.77 -1.19
C ILE A 375 0.99 17.37 -2.66
N PRO A 376 0.89 16.07 -3.02
CA PRO A 376 0.61 15.62 -4.39
C PRO A 376 -0.68 16.18 -5.02
N SER A 377 -1.68 16.55 -4.22
CA SER A 377 -2.94 17.17 -4.68
C SER A 377 -2.90 18.69 -4.83
N LEU A 378 -1.71 19.34 -4.75
CA LEU A 378 -1.56 20.79 -4.84
C LEU A 378 -2.28 21.41 -6.05
N THR A 379 -2.16 20.76 -7.21
CA THR A 379 -2.82 21.18 -8.46
C THR A 379 -4.34 21.27 -8.32
N GLN A 380 -4.96 20.34 -7.58
CA GLN A 380 -6.41 20.29 -7.37
C GLN A 380 -6.88 21.40 -6.42
N ILE A 381 -6.12 21.66 -5.36
CA ILE A 381 -6.42 22.69 -4.35
C ILE A 381 -6.35 24.09 -4.95
N LEU A 382 -5.36 24.35 -5.82
CA LEU A 382 -5.13 25.67 -6.40
C LEU A 382 -6.01 25.93 -7.63
N ASN A 383 -6.20 24.95 -8.50
CA ASN A 383 -7.03 25.08 -9.72
C ASN A 383 -8.50 24.63 -9.49
N ARG A 384 -8.97 24.71 -8.24
CA ARG A 384 -10.35 24.38 -7.84
C ARG A 384 -11.39 25.29 -8.51
N ASP A 385 -12.60 24.77 -8.67
CA ASP A 385 -13.76 25.55 -9.12
C ASP A 385 -14.19 26.55 -8.04
N THR A 386 -13.81 27.82 -8.24
CA THR A 386 -14.10 28.92 -7.31
C THR A 386 -15.54 29.43 -7.34
N THR A 387 -16.40 28.88 -8.22
CA THR A 387 -17.85 29.17 -8.20
C THR A 387 -18.58 28.36 -7.12
N LYS A 388 -18.01 27.22 -6.71
CA LYS A 388 -18.53 26.38 -5.63
C LYS A 388 -18.10 26.95 -4.27
N ALA A 389 -19.06 27.10 -3.35
CA ALA A 389 -18.84 27.71 -2.03
C ALA A 389 -18.19 26.76 -0.99
N SER A 390 -17.36 25.81 -1.45
CA SER A 390 -16.66 24.80 -0.64
C SER A 390 -15.26 25.27 -0.22
N HIS A 391 -14.71 24.66 0.82
CA HIS A 391 -13.34 24.92 1.29
C HIS A 391 -12.31 24.28 0.33
N PRO A 392 -11.08 24.82 0.17
CA PRO A 392 -10.15 24.37 -0.89
C PRO A 392 -9.70 22.91 -0.83
N ILE A 393 -9.86 22.25 0.32
CA ILE A 393 -9.51 20.82 0.50
C ILE A 393 -10.68 19.88 0.27
N ASP A 394 -11.93 20.36 0.19
CA ASP A 394 -13.10 19.48 0.22
C ASP A 394 -13.09 18.49 -0.93
N THR A 395 -12.67 18.93 -2.13
CA THR A 395 -12.42 18.09 -3.30
C THR A 395 -11.36 17.03 -3.04
N VAL A 396 -10.23 17.38 -2.41
CA VAL A 396 -9.16 16.41 -2.07
C VAL A 396 -9.64 15.40 -1.03
N VAL A 397 -10.45 15.82 -0.05
CA VAL A 397 -11.03 14.92 0.94
C VAL A 397 -12.03 13.95 0.29
N GLN A 398 -12.82 14.39 -0.70
CA GLN A 398 -13.66 13.49 -1.49
C GLN A 398 -12.82 12.52 -2.34
N ASP A 399 -11.76 12.98 -3.00
CA ASP A 399 -10.87 12.13 -3.79
C ASP A 399 -10.13 11.09 -2.93
N MET A 400 -9.76 11.45 -1.69
CA MET A 400 -9.21 10.52 -0.70
C MET A 400 -10.24 9.48 -0.26
N ILE A 401 -11.49 9.89 -0.01
CA ILE A 401 -12.60 8.96 0.30
C ILE A 401 -12.88 8.03 -0.87
N GLN A 402 -12.93 8.54 -2.10
CA GLN A 402 -13.15 7.73 -3.30
C GLN A 402 -12.00 6.75 -3.53
N THR A 403 -10.75 7.20 -3.39
CA THR A 403 -9.56 6.33 -3.42
C THR A 403 -9.64 5.23 -2.36
N THR A 404 -10.17 5.52 -1.17
CA THR A 404 -10.42 4.51 -0.14
C THR A 404 -11.45 3.48 -0.59
N TRP A 405 -12.54 3.88 -1.24
CA TRP A 405 -13.53 2.96 -1.81
C TRP A 405 -12.99 2.11 -2.95
N ASP A 406 -12.26 2.71 -3.88
CA ASP A 406 -11.65 2.01 -5.03
C ASP A 406 -10.61 0.98 -4.55
N THR A 407 -9.82 1.33 -3.52
CA THR A 407 -8.81 0.44 -2.94
C THR A 407 -9.45 -0.69 -2.11
N LEU A 408 -10.58 -0.45 -1.43
CA LEU A 408 -11.34 -1.52 -0.79
C LEU A 408 -11.88 -2.52 -1.82
N LEU A 409 -12.44 -2.04 -2.94
CA LEU A 409 -12.96 -2.89 -4.01
C LEU A 409 -11.85 -3.70 -4.70
N HIS A 410 -10.70 -3.07 -4.97
CA HIS A 410 -9.50 -3.72 -5.51
C HIS A 410 -9.06 -4.91 -4.64
N ASN A 411 -9.05 -4.72 -3.32
CA ASN A 411 -8.72 -5.76 -2.35
C ASN A 411 -9.90 -6.72 -2.05
N GLY A 412 -10.96 -6.69 -2.86
CA GLY A 412 -12.08 -7.63 -2.82
C GLY A 412 -13.17 -7.33 -1.79
N TYR A 413 -13.25 -6.12 -1.24
CA TYR A 413 -14.27 -5.72 -0.27
C TYR A 413 -15.24 -4.66 -0.81
N TYR A 414 -16.52 -5.02 -0.93
CA TYR A 414 -17.59 -4.10 -1.34
C TYR A 414 -18.24 -3.40 -0.14
N VAL A 415 -18.19 -2.06 -0.17
CA VAL A 415 -18.99 -1.19 0.69
C VAL A 415 -20.26 -0.79 -0.08
N ASP A 416 -21.43 -1.21 0.40
CA ASP A 416 -22.72 -0.73 -0.12
C ASP A 416 -22.93 0.75 0.22
N GLN A 417 -23.95 1.38 -0.38
CA GLN A 417 -24.18 2.80 -0.17
C GLN A 417 -24.48 3.14 1.29
N THR A 418 -25.26 2.32 2.00
CA THR A 418 -25.59 2.52 3.42
C THR A 418 -24.34 2.57 4.30
N ARG A 419 -23.38 1.67 4.07
CA ARG A 419 -22.09 1.65 4.77
C ARG A 419 -21.15 2.77 4.32
N LYS A 420 -21.19 3.18 3.04
CA LYS A 420 -20.47 4.38 2.56
C LYS A 420 -20.98 5.63 3.27
N ASP A 421 -22.29 5.82 3.38
CA ASP A 421 -22.91 6.98 4.01
C ASP A 421 -22.56 7.06 5.51
N GLN A 422 -22.58 5.92 6.22
CA GLN A 422 -22.16 5.83 7.63
C GLN A 422 -20.67 6.16 7.83
N LEU A 423 -19.78 5.69 6.93
CA LEU A 423 -18.33 5.86 7.06
C LEU A 423 -17.78 7.16 6.46
N ALA A 424 -18.46 7.77 5.49
CA ALA A 424 -17.99 8.98 4.80
C ALA A 424 -17.85 10.18 5.75
N SER A 425 -18.76 10.34 6.71
CA SER A 425 -18.69 11.42 7.72
C SER A 425 -17.45 11.33 8.64
N PRO A 426 -17.18 10.20 9.34
CA PRO A 426 -15.96 10.07 10.15
C PRO A 426 -14.67 10.06 9.32
N LEU A 427 -14.65 9.46 8.11
CA LEU A 427 -13.48 9.52 7.22
C LEU A 427 -13.19 10.95 6.73
N SER A 428 -14.23 11.70 6.33
CA SER A 428 -14.10 13.10 5.92
C SER A 428 -13.51 13.97 7.02
N LYS A 429 -14.02 13.83 8.26
CA LYS A 429 -13.46 14.52 9.44
C LYS A 429 -12.01 14.13 9.70
N PHE A 430 -11.68 12.84 9.64
CA PHE A 430 -10.31 12.35 9.82
C PHE A 430 -9.34 12.96 8.80
N TYR A 431 -9.63 12.84 7.49
CA TYR A 431 -8.77 13.39 6.44
C TYR A 431 -8.69 14.92 6.49
N THR A 432 -9.81 15.60 6.72
CA THR A 432 -9.85 17.06 6.95
C THR A 432 -8.92 17.47 8.09
N SER A 433 -8.95 16.76 9.21
CA SER A 433 -8.16 17.05 10.41
C SER A 433 -6.66 16.77 10.25
N GLY A 434 -6.25 16.03 9.22
CA GLY A 434 -4.86 15.75 8.89
C GLY A 434 -4.28 16.71 7.84
N LEU A 435 -5.16 17.42 7.11
CA LEU A 435 -4.80 18.49 6.17
C LEU A 435 -4.87 19.88 6.83
N ILE A 436 -5.78 20.09 7.78
CA ILE A 436 -5.86 21.32 8.60
C ILE A 436 -5.23 21.06 9.96
N GLY A 437 -4.09 21.69 10.24
CA GLY A 437 -3.37 21.54 11.50
C GLY A 437 -4.11 22.05 12.74
N GLU A 438 -3.58 21.67 13.91
CA GLU A 438 -4.19 21.73 15.25
C GLU A 438 -4.66 23.13 15.72
N ASN A 439 -4.09 24.20 15.14
CA ASN A 439 -4.47 25.61 15.35
C ASN A 439 -5.92 25.97 14.92
N SER A 440 -6.70 25.00 14.46
CA SER A 440 -8.07 25.16 13.93
C SER A 440 -9.19 24.87 14.95
N SER A 441 -8.87 24.18 16.06
CA SER A 441 -9.85 23.58 16.97
C SER A 441 -10.69 24.56 17.82
N GLY A 442 -10.28 25.83 17.94
CA GLY A 442 -10.78 26.73 18.99
C GLY A 442 -11.67 27.91 18.55
N ASN A 443 -11.79 28.24 17.26
CA ASN A 443 -12.51 29.46 16.85
C ASN A 443 -13.13 29.35 15.45
N THR A 444 -14.47 29.35 15.38
CA THR A 444 -15.24 29.28 14.13
C THR A 444 -15.10 30.50 13.23
N ASN A 445 -14.49 31.59 13.73
CA ASN A 445 -14.21 32.80 12.97
C ASN A 445 -12.70 33.10 12.91
N ASN A 446 -11.94 32.39 12.06
CA ASN A 446 -10.83 33.02 11.32
C ASN A 446 -10.26 32.15 10.18
N VAL A 447 -9.75 32.83 9.14
CA VAL A 447 -9.12 32.21 7.95
C VAL A 447 -7.67 31.82 8.27
N MET A 448 -7.50 30.66 8.92
CA MET A 448 -6.19 29.99 9.04
C MET A 448 -5.68 29.58 7.65
N PRO A 449 -4.39 29.77 7.34
CA PRO A 449 -3.82 29.31 6.08
C PRO A 449 -3.61 27.80 6.08
N LEU A 450 -3.84 27.16 4.93
CA LEU A 450 -3.59 25.75 4.69
C LEU A 450 -2.09 25.50 4.55
N LEU A 451 -1.54 24.51 5.25
CA LEU A 451 -0.16 24.05 5.01
C LEU A 451 -0.12 23.22 3.70
N LEU A 452 0.86 23.49 2.85
CA LEU A 452 1.05 22.80 1.56
C LEU A 452 2.20 21.78 1.57
N ASN A 453 2.96 21.68 2.65
CA ASN A 453 3.99 20.65 2.82
C ASN A 453 3.36 19.24 2.88
N ALA A 454 4.05 18.24 2.34
CA ALA A 454 3.65 16.82 2.34
C ALA A 454 3.74 16.20 3.76
N HIS A 455 2.70 16.45 4.56
CA HIS A 455 2.63 16.11 5.97
C HIS A 455 1.17 15.87 6.40
N PHE A 456 0.83 14.63 6.76
CA PHE A 456 -0.50 14.28 7.26
C PHE A 456 -0.47 14.00 8.77
N ALA A 457 -0.98 14.93 9.60
CA ALA A 457 -1.05 14.80 11.05
C ALA A 457 -2.49 14.98 11.55
N PRO A 458 -3.28 13.91 11.66
CA PRO A 458 -4.68 13.98 12.04
C PRO A 458 -4.83 14.47 13.49
N THR A 459 -5.83 15.32 13.70
CA THR A 459 -6.21 15.86 15.03
C THR A 459 -7.59 15.38 15.48
N TYR A 460 -8.38 14.79 14.57
CA TYR A 460 -9.63 14.10 14.87
C TYR A 460 -9.37 12.58 14.95
N PRO A 461 -9.57 11.93 16.11
CA PRO A 461 -9.35 10.48 16.23
C PRO A 461 -10.44 9.70 15.51
N LEU A 462 -10.05 8.85 14.56
CA LEU A 462 -10.97 7.94 13.88
C LEU A 462 -11.19 6.69 14.72
N SER A 463 -12.42 6.53 15.20
CA SER A 463 -12.82 5.36 16.00
C SER A 463 -14.14 4.77 15.54
N LEU A 464 -14.16 3.45 15.30
CA LEU A 464 -15.28 2.72 14.70
C LEU A 464 -15.63 1.47 15.53
N TYR A 465 -16.92 1.16 15.69
CA TYR A 465 -17.41 -0.10 16.25
C TYR A 465 -18.21 -0.86 15.19
N LEU A 466 -17.57 -1.82 14.53
CA LEU A 466 -18.16 -2.63 13.46
C LEU A 466 -18.90 -3.83 14.08
N TYR A 467 -20.22 -3.93 13.88
CA TYR A 467 -21.03 -4.99 14.47
C TYR A 467 -21.97 -5.69 13.48
N GLY A 468 -22.39 -6.91 13.79
CA GLY A 468 -23.25 -7.73 12.93
C GLY A 468 -22.91 -9.22 13.04
N LEU A 469 -23.55 -10.08 12.25
CA LEU A 469 -23.37 -11.54 12.36
C LEU A 469 -21.94 -12.03 12.04
N ALA A 470 -21.64 -13.27 12.45
CA ALA A 470 -20.44 -13.97 11.99
C ALA A 470 -20.44 -14.06 10.45
N GLY A 471 -19.26 -13.93 9.83
CA GLY A 471 -19.13 -14.00 8.37
C GLY A 471 -19.57 -12.74 7.59
N SER A 472 -20.10 -11.69 8.23
CA SER A 472 -20.51 -10.45 7.53
C SER A 472 -19.36 -9.59 6.98
N GLY A 473 -18.10 -10.03 7.13
CA GLY A 473 -16.93 -9.36 6.54
C GLY A 473 -16.30 -8.25 7.39
N LYS A 474 -16.68 -8.09 8.67
CA LYS A 474 -16.11 -7.09 9.59
C LYS A 474 -14.57 -7.05 9.59
N SER A 475 -13.93 -8.19 9.88
CA SER A 475 -12.47 -8.29 9.96
C SER A 475 -11.80 -8.10 8.59
N SER A 476 -12.53 -8.36 7.50
CA SER A 476 -12.11 -8.11 6.12
C SER A 476 -12.13 -6.62 5.77
N LEU A 477 -13.12 -5.86 6.26
CA LEU A 477 -13.13 -4.40 6.18
C LEU A 477 -11.92 -3.82 6.92
N VAL A 478 -11.64 -4.24 8.15
CA VAL A 478 -10.47 -3.76 8.91
C VAL A 478 -9.15 -4.05 8.17
N ARG A 479 -8.98 -5.28 7.68
CA ARG A 479 -7.79 -5.69 6.89
C ARG A 479 -7.59 -4.83 5.66
N ASN A 480 -8.63 -4.51 4.91
CA ASN A 480 -8.49 -3.77 3.66
C ASN A 480 -8.49 -2.24 3.88
N LEU A 481 -9.10 -1.75 4.97
CA LEU A 481 -9.21 -0.31 5.25
C LEU A 481 -7.86 0.33 5.58
N PHE A 482 -6.95 -0.35 6.29
CA PHE A 482 -5.62 0.25 6.55
C PHE A 482 -4.82 0.44 5.24
N VAL A 483 -4.89 -0.53 4.32
CA VAL A 483 -4.27 -0.45 2.97
C VAL A 483 -4.91 0.67 2.15
N ALA A 484 -6.23 0.79 2.21
CA ALA A 484 -6.98 1.85 1.54
C ALA A 484 -6.63 3.25 2.07
N MET A 485 -6.51 3.41 3.39
CA MET A 485 -6.08 4.66 4.02
C MET A 485 -4.62 5.00 3.69
N ASN A 486 -3.72 4.00 3.68
CA ASN A 486 -2.32 4.18 3.28
C ASN A 486 -2.23 4.69 1.83
N THR A 487 -2.99 4.06 0.92
CA THR A 487 -3.07 4.42 -0.49
C THR A 487 -3.64 5.83 -0.69
N ALA A 488 -4.73 6.18 0.01
CA ALA A 488 -5.34 7.50 -0.08
C ALA A 488 -4.42 8.62 0.44
N ILE A 489 -3.74 8.41 1.57
CA ILE A 489 -2.81 9.40 2.13
C ILE A 489 -1.59 9.56 1.21
N ALA A 490 -0.97 8.46 0.77
CA ALA A 490 0.22 8.51 -0.07
C ALA A 490 -0.02 9.14 -1.44
N LYS A 491 -1.18 8.86 -2.06
CA LYS A 491 -1.57 9.39 -3.38
C LYS A 491 -1.86 10.90 -3.36
N HIS A 492 -2.40 11.43 -2.26
CA HIS A 492 -2.99 12.77 -2.23
C HIS A 492 -2.26 13.79 -1.33
N CYS A 493 -1.65 13.37 -0.22
CA CYS A 493 -1.05 14.26 0.78
C CYS A 493 0.42 13.94 1.09
N ASP A 494 0.72 12.71 1.48
CA ASP A 494 1.98 12.37 2.14
C ASP A 494 2.51 10.99 1.71
N PRO A 495 3.34 10.93 0.64
CA PRO A 495 3.81 9.67 0.04
C PRO A 495 4.81 8.88 0.90
N GLU A 496 5.34 9.48 1.98
CA GLU A 496 6.27 8.84 2.92
C GLU A 496 5.56 8.27 4.15
N LEU A 497 4.37 8.77 4.49
CA LEU A 497 3.64 8.30 5.66
C LEU A 497 3.14 6.87 5.45
N LEU A 498 3.53 5.98 6.36
CA LEU A 498 3.09 4.60 6.40
C LEU A 498 2.03 4.39 7.50
N VAL A 499 0.96 3.70 7.15
CA VAL A 499 -0.07 3.18 8.07
C VAL A 499 0.31 1.77 8.49
N ARG A 500 0.55 1.54 9.79
CA ARG A 500 0.83 0.21 10.34
C ARG A 500 -0.45 -0.42 10.90
N PHE A 501 -0.66 -1.72 10.73
CA PHE A 501 -1.79 -2.45 11.31
C PHE A 501 -1.36 -3.29 12.53
N VAL A 502 -2.23 -3.33 13.54
CA VAL A 502 -2.06 -4.14 14.77
C VAL A 502 -3.41 -4.78 15.10
N LYS A 503 -3.41 -6.07 15.47
CA LYS A 503 -4.60 -6.78 15.92
C LYS A 503 -4.47 -7.15 17.41
N GLN A 504 -5.56 -7.00 18.16
CA GLN A 504 -5.69 -7.45 19.54
C GLN A 504 -7.02 -8.18 19.71
N ASN A 505 -6.95 -9.46 20.07
CA ASN A 505 -8.15 -10.27 20.33
C ASN A 505 -8.66 -9.92 21.75
N LEU A 506 -9.94 -9.58 21.86
CA LEU A 506 -10.63 -9.26 23.11
C LEU A 506 -11.40 -10.45 23.70
N ASN A 507 -11.82 -11.43 22.88
CA ASN A 507 -12.54 -12.62 23.34
C ASN A 507 -11.62 -13.57 24.13
N LYS A 508 -11.45 -13.27 25.41
CA LYS A 508 -10.74 -14.04 26.45
C LYS A 508 -11.52 -13.86 27.76
N PRO A 509 -11.59 -14.86 28.66
CA PRO A 509 -12.22 -14.67 29.97
C PRO A 509 -11.64 -13.46 30.69
N HIS A 510 -12.47 -12.65 31.39
CA HIS A 510 -12.05 -11.33 31.92
C HIS A 510 -10.68 -11.38 32.62
N GLY A 511 -10.52 -12.25 33.62
CA GLY A 511 -9.27 -12.40 34.36
C GLY A 511 -8.06 -12.81 33.51
N THR A 512 -8.26 -13.43 32.34
CA THR A 512 -7.19 -13.73 31.36
C THR A 512 -6.87 -12.51 30.48
N LEU A 513 -7.88 -11.73 30.08
CA LEU A 513 -7.67 -10.48 29.35
C LEU A 513 -7.00 -9.41 30.24
N GLU A 514 -7.47 -9.30 31.48
CA GLU A 514 -6.88 -8.50 32.56
C GLU A 514 -5.42 -8.89 32.80
N LEU A 515 -5.14 -10.17 33.03
CA LEU A 515 -3.77 -10.68 33.21
C LEU A 515 -2.88 -10.47 31.97
N GLU A 516 -3.44 -10.50 30.75
CA GLU A 516 -2.72 -10.15 29.53
C GLU A 516 -2.40 -8.65 29.47
N LEU A 517 -3.38 -7.78 29.74
CA LEU A 517 -3.16 -6.34 29.76
C LEU A 517 -2.22 -5.92 30.91
N GLU A 518 -2.23 -6.60 32.06
CA GLU A 518 -1.37 -6.31 33.21
C GLU A 518 0.01 -6.96 33.14
N LEU A 519 0.10 -8.31 33.14
CA LEU A 519 1.36 -9.04 33.21
C LEU A 519 2.12 -9.11 31.89
N ARG A 520 1.50 -8.77 30.75
CA ARG A 520 2.17 -8.82 29.43
C ARG A 520 2.39 -7.43 28.82
N PRO A 521 3.32 -6.61 29.36
CA PRO A 521 3.81 -5.44 28.64
C PRO A 521 4.65 -5.82 27.40
N ASN A 522 5.07 -7.09 27.25
CA ASN A 522 6.02 -7.56 26.22
C ASN A 522 5.71 -8.99 25.67
N ASN A 523 4.44 -9.40 25.54
CA ASN A 523 4.04 -10.74 25.03
C ASN A 523 2.58 -10.67 24.50
N ASN A 524 2.21 -10.98 23.26
CA ASN A 524 2.93 -11.43 22.07
C ASN A 524 2.79 -10.40 20.92
N ASP A 525 3.47 -10.62 19.79
CA ASP A 525 3.49 -9.72 18.60
C ASP A 525 3.90 -8.27 18.90
N TYR A 526 4.81 -8.11 19.89
CA TYR A 526 5.04 -6.89 20.67
C TYR A 526 3.74 -6.47 21.36
N SER A 527 3.81 -5.81 22.53
CA SER A 527 2.57 -5.21 23.03
C SER A 527 2.04 -4.20 22.00
N VAL A 528 0.71 -4.14 21.86
CA VAL A 528 0.00 -3.10 21.09
C VAL A 528 0.55 -1.71 21.44
N MET A 529 0.81 -1.50 22.74
CA MET A 529 1.46 -0.31 23.28
C MET A 529 2.87 -0.06 22.71
N SER A 530 3.67 -1.09 22.45
CA SER A 530 5.02 -0.99 21.89
C SER A 530 5.01 -0.70 20.39
N ILE A 531 4.04 -1.20 19.61
CA ILE A 531 3.89 -0.75 18.21
C ILE A 531 3.38 0.69 18.16
N ILE A 532 2.41 1.07 18.99
CA ILE A 532 1.92 2.45 19.09
C ILE A 532 3.03 3.41 19.55
N GLN A 533 3.77 3.08 20.61
CA GLN A 533 4.90 3.90 21.11
C GLN A 533 6.14 3.80 20.22
N GLY A 534 6.23 2.74 19.40
CA GLY A 534 7.25 2.45 18.40
C GLY A 534 6.88 2.88 16.97
N ARG A 535 5.79 3.63 16.79
CA ARG A 535 5.48 4.38 15.55
C ARG A 535 6.52 5.46 15.23
N ARG A 536 7.46 5.69 16.15
CA ARG A 536 8.72 6.43 15.95
C ARG A 536 9.34 6.08 14.60
N MET A 537 10.08 7.04 14.07
CA MET A 537 10.87 6.92 12.85
C MET A 537 11.62 5.58 12.83
N THR A 538 11.28 4.75 11.86
CA THR A 538 12.13 3.64 11.42
C THR A 538 13.30 4.22 10.64
N LEU A 539 14.33 3.41 10.36
CA LEU A 539 15.42 3.83 9.47
C LEU A 539 14.91 4.34 8.11
N THR A 540 13.72 3.87 7.69
CA THR A 540 13.06 4.17 6.40
C THR A 540 12.11 5.38 6.40
N GLN A 541 11.93 6.12 7.52
CA GLN A 541 10.98 7.25 7.60
C GLN A 541 11.57 8.47 8.32
N SER A 542 11.43 9.67 7.74
CA SER A 542 11.82 10.95 8.39
C SER A 542 10.85 11.42 9.48
N LYS A 543 9.67 10.79 9.58
CA LYS A 543 8.57 11.15 10.49
C LYS A 543 7.81 9.92 11.02
N PRO A 544 7.11 10.01 12.17
CA PRO A 544 6.33 8.89 12.70
C PRO A 544 5.11 8.55 11.82
N GLY A 545 4.76 7.27 11.76
CA GLY A 545 3.61 6.76 10.99
C GLY A 545 2.31 6.67 11.79
N LEU A 546 1.20 6.41 11.09
CA LEU A 546 -0.11 6.11 11.69
C LEU A 546 -0.20 4.65 12.15
N VAL A 547 -1.10 4.35 13.09
CA VAL A 547 -1.37 2.99 13.55
C VAL A 547 -2.87 2.69 13.57
N VAL A 548 -3.31 1.66 12.86
CA VAL A 548 -4.67 1.09 12.92
C VAL A 548 -4.67 -0.08 13.90
N VAL A 549 -5.51 0.00 14.93
CA VAL A 549 -5.67 -1.04 15.98
C VAL A 549 -7.01 -1.72 15.81
N GLY A 550 -7.00 -2.97 15.33
CA GLY A 550 -8.16 -3.86 15.26
C GLY A 550 -8.40 -4.58 16.58
N LEU A 551 -9.53 -4.28 17.23
CA LEU A 551 -9.94 -4.83 18.53
C LEU A 551 -11.04 -5.88 18.30
N GLU A 552 -10.70 -7.17 18.28
CA GLU A 552 -11.63 -8.23 17.83
C GLU A 552 -12.35 -8.93 18.99
N GLU A 553 -13.65 -8.65 19.12
CA GLU A 553 -14.62 -9.31 19.99
C GLU A 553 -15.30 -10.44 19.19
N MET A 554 -14.74 -11.64 19.26
CA MET A 554 -15.35 -12.83 18.65
C MET A 554 -16.53 -13.34 19.48
N PRO A 555 -17.53 -14.00 18.85
CA PRO A 555 -18.63 -14.61 19.59
C PRO A 555 -18.14 -15.68 20.56
N SER A 556 -18.82 -15.81 21.69
CA SER A 556 -18.76 -17.02 22.51
C SER A 556 -19.80 -18.03 22.03
N ASN A 557 -19.41 -19.29 21.90
CA ASN A 557 -20.28 -20.39 21.46
C ASN A 557 -21.14 -20.97 22.62
N VAL A 558 -21.20 -20.28 23.75
CA VAL A 558 -21.93 -20.71 24.96
C VAL A 558 -23.25 -19.93 25.07
N GLU A 559 -24.38 -20.63 25.07
CA GLU A 559 -25.68 -19.98 25.31
C GLU A 559 -25.69 -19.27 26.67
N GLY A 560 -26.14 -18.01 26.69
CA GLY A 560 -26.19 -17.20 27.91
C GLY A 560 -24.85 -16.63 28.37
N SER A 561 -23.74 -16.79 27.64
CA SER A 561 -22.51 -16.06 27.95
C SER A 561 -22.62 -14.60 27.52
N ASP A 562 -22.87 -13.73 28.50
CA ASP A 562 -22.66 -12.29 28.44
C ASP A 562 -21.19 -11.99 28.03
N PRO A 563 -20.94 -11.22 26.95
CA PRO A 563 -19.59 -10.81 26.54
C PRO A 563 -18.89 -9.87 27.54
N ARG A 564 -19.61 -9.33 28.54
CA ARG A 564 -19.12 -8.37 29.54
C ARG A 564 -18.47 -7.15 28.91
N GLN A 565 -19.11 -6.55 27.90
CA GLN A 565 -18.57 -5.38 27.20
C GLN A 565 -18.22 -4.25 28.18
N CYS A 566 -18.98 -4.07 29.27
CA CYS A 566 -18.71 -3.08 30.31
C CYS A 566 -17.37 -3.32 31.04
N ASP A 567 -17.07 -4.57 31.39
CA ASP A 567 -15.82 -4.94 32.05
C ASP A 567 -14.63 -4.77 31.09
N VAL A 568 -14.78 -5.28 29.85
CA VAL A 568 -13.76 -5.16 28.79
C VAL A 568 -13.49 -3.70 28.45
N SER A 569 -14.53 -2.87 28.34
CA SER A 569 -14.43 -1.42 28.13
C SER A 569 -13.71 -0.73 29.29
N SER A 570 -13.92 -1.18 30.53
CA SER A 570 -13.22 -0.68 31.71
C SER A 570 -11.72 -1.03 31.69
N LEU A 571 -11.35 -2.26 31.32
CA LEU A 571 -9.96 -2.66 31.12
C LEU A 571 -9.25 -1.83 30.04
N LEU A 572 -9.91 -1.62 28.89
CA LEU A 572 -9.38 -0.81 27.80
C LEU A 572 -9.26 0.67 28.22
N SER A 573 -10.26 1.21 28.91
CA SER A 573 -10.24 2.58 29.44
C SER A 573 -9.09 2.82 30.42
N TYR A 574 -8.87 1.87 31.34
CA TYR A 574 -7.71 1.88 32.25
C TYR A 574 -6.38 1.78 31.49
N ARG A 575 -6.28 0.91 30.48
CA ARG A 575 -5.06 0.70 29.69
C ARG A 575 -4.66 1.92 28.86
N PHE A 576 -5.57 2.46 28.05
CA PHE A 576 -5.28 3.55 27.12
C PHE A 576 -5.10 4.92 27.80
N SER A 577 -5.84 5.18 28.89
CA SER A 577 -5.67 6.38 29.73
C SER A 577 -4.33 6.43 30.47
N GLY A 578 -3.65 5.29 30.66
CA GLY A 578 -2.34 5.19 31.28
C GLY A 578 -2.27 5.59 32.77
N ARG A 579 -3.41 5.93 33.40
CA ARG A 579 -3.63 6.23 34.85
C ARG A 579 -5.01 6.83 35.16
N LYS A 580 -5.76 7.31 34.16
CA LYS A 580 -6.84 8.29 34.33
C LYS A 580 -8.27 7.72 34.40
N GLY A 581 -8.48 6.42 34.15
CA GLY A 581 -9.83 5.82 34.21
C GLY A 581 -10.46 5.88 35.60
N ASP A 582 -11.70 6.37 35.68
CA ASP A 582 -12.44 6.60 36.94
C ASP A 582 -12.87 5.31 37.68
N SER A 583 -12.60 4.12 37.11
CA SER A 583 -12.99 2.79 37.60
C SER A 583 -12.28 2.33 38.89
N LYS A 584 -12.07 3.23 39.86
CA LYS A 584 -11.49 2.95 41.19
C LYS A 584 -12.48 2.98 42.36
N SER A 585 -13.77 3.16 42.09
CA SER A 585 -14.83 3.16 43.11
C SER A 585 -15.98 2.24 42.69
N GLY A 586 -15.96 0.96 43.10
CA GLY A 586 -16.92 -0.02 42.59
C GLY A 586 -17.05 -1.38 43.28
N GLY A 587 -16.55 -1.59 44.50
CA GLY A 587 -16.98 -2.72 45.35
C GLY A 587 -16.64 -4.16 44.91
N GLY A 588 -15.88 -4.37 43.84
CA GLY A 588 -15.33 -5.68 43.47
C GLY A 588 -13.94 -5.90 44.06
N ALA A 589 -13.73 -7.00 44.80
CA ALA A 589 -12.39 -7.37 45.26
C ALA A 589 -11.57 -7.94 44.09
N ILE A 590 -10.38 -7.37 43.84
CA ILE A 590 -9.41 -7.94 42.89
C ILE A 590 -8.84 -9.21 43.53
N VAL A 591 -9.39 -10.38 43.16
CA VAL A 591 -8.96 -11.70 43.68
C VAL A 591 -7.68 -12.15 42.96
N GLY A 592 -6.60 -11.39 43.16
CA GLY A 592 -5.30 -11.57 42.53
C GLY A 592 -4.25 -10.74 43.26
N GLY A 593 -3.57 -11.34 44.23
CA GLY A 593 -2.69 -10.62 45.15
C GLY A 593 -1.36 -10.15 44.54
N THR A 594 -1.33 -9.00 43.86
CA THR A 594 -0.08 -8.24 43.63
C THR A 594 -0.37 -6.74 43.41
N ALA A 595 -0.52 -5.98 44.51
CA ALA A 595 -0.84 -4.55 44.49
C ALA A 595 0.35 -3.63 44.08
N ALA A 596 1.00 -3.93 42.95
CA ALA A 596 2.18 -3.24 42.43
C ALA A 596 1.89 -2.65 41.03
N ALA A 597 1.21 -1.51 41.00
CA ALA A 597 0.75 -0.88 39.76
C ALA A 597 1.89 -0.67 38.73
N PRO A 598 1.66 -0.95 37.42
CA PRO A 598 2.68 -0.82 36.38
C PRO A 598 3.34 0.57 36.33
N ARG A 599 4.67 0.59 36.22
CA ARG A 599 5.53 1.79 36.30
C ARG A 599 5.48 2.72 35.05
N ASN A 600 4.32 2.90 34.44
CA ASN A 600 4.12 3.94 33.42
C ASN A 600 3.66 5.25 34.07
N SER A 601 4.23 6.37 33.62
CA SER A 601 3.93 7.72 34.10
C SER A 601 2.69 8.31 33.42
N SER A 602 2.08 9.34 34.01
CA SER A 602 0.96 10.07 33.41
C SER A 602 1.28 10.69 32.03
N LYS A 603 2.57 10.93 31.72
CA LYS A 603 3.06 11.32 30.39
C LYS A 603 3.17 10.16 29.37
N ARG A 604 2.53 9.00 29.61
CA ARG A 604 2.52 7.82 28.72
C ARG A 604 1.12 7.29 28.36
N GLY A 605 0.05 7.99 28.77
CA GLY A 605 -1.28 7.74 28.22
C GLY A 605 -1.29 8.06 26.73
N ILE A 606 -2.03 7.28 25.94
CA ILE A 606 -2.19 7.46 24.49
C ILE A 606 -3.63 7.84 24.12
N SER A 607 -4.43 8.22 25.11
CA SER A 607 -5.86 8.50 24.98
C SER A 607 -6.19 9.73 24.14
N GLY A 608 -5.28 10.70 24.00
CA GLY A 608 -5.48 11.95 23.27
C GLY A 608 -4.87 11.98 21.88
N ASP A 609 -4.61 10.81 21.28
CA ASP A 609 -3.69 10.70 20.15
C ASP A 609 -4.38 10.24 18.87
N ALA A 610 -4.73 11.21 18.02
CA ALA A 610 -5.46 11.00 16.78
C ALA A 610 -4.65 10.29 15.66
N THR A 611 -3.34 10.04 15.85
CA THR A 611 -2.56 9.18 14.93
C THR A 611 -2.87 7.68 15.10
N ILE A 612 -3.64 7.35 16.15
CA ILE A 612 -4.11 6.00 16.46
C ILE A 612 -5.55 5.88 15.99
N ILE A 613 -5.76 5.14 14.91
CA ILE A 613 -7.07 4.75 14.40
C ILE A 613 -7.49 3.48 15.14
N THR A 614 -8.70 3.44 15.69
CA THR A 614 -9.17 2.27 16.46
C THR A 614 -10.46 1.69 15.88
N ILE A 615 -10.48 0.38 15.66
CA ILE A 615 -11.64 -0.29 15.06
C ILE A 615 -11.97 -1.53 15.86
N PHE A 616 -13.10 -1.51 16.55
CA PHE A 616 -13.67 -2.70 17.17
C PHE A 616 -14.41 -3.53 16.11
N THR A 617 -14.34 -4.85 16.23
CA THR A 617 -15.18 -5.77 15.43
C THR A 617 -15.87 -6.75 16.36
N SER A 618 -17.20 -6.70 16.42
CA SER A 618 -18.01 -7.50 17.34
C SER A 618 -19.14 -8.27 16.64
N ASN A 619 -19.60 -9.35 17.27
CA ASN A 619 -20.86 -10.01 16.91
C ASN A 619 -22.09 -9.41 17.61
N TYR A 620 -21.89 -8.53 18.60
CA TYR A 620 -22.93 -7.92 19.41
C TYR A 620 -23.03 -6.42 19.12
N GLU A 621 -24.19 -5.81 19.38
CA GLU A 621 -24.33 -4.34 19.33
C GLU A 621 -23.63 -3.72 20.55
N LEU A 622 -23.17 -2.47 20.44
CA LEU A 622 -22.45 -1.79 21.52
C LEU A 622 -23.42 -1.34 22.62
N GLU A 623 -23.22 -1.82 23.85
CA GLU A 623 -24.00 -1.41 25.00
C GLU A 623 -23.83 0.10 25.30
N PRO A 624 -24.90 0.84 25.67
CA PRO A 624 -24.80 2.25 26.04
C PRO A 624 -23.83 2.53 27.20
N SER A 625 -23.77 1.63 28.19
CA SER A 625 -22.83 1.67 29.32
C SER A 625 -21.38 1.45 28.90
N SER A 626 -21.15 0.60 27.90
CA SER A 626 -19.83 0.38 27.29
C SER A 626 -19.40 1.60 26.46
N LEU A 627 -20.31 2.19 25.68
CA LEU A 627 -20.09 3.46 24.98
C LEU A 627 -19.78 4.61 25.94
N GLU A 628 -20.50 4.75 27.06
CA GLU A 628 -20.19 5.74 28.10
C GLU A 628 -18.82 5.51 28.75
N THR A 629 -18.42 4.24 28.93
CA THR A 629 -17.12 3.88 29.52
C THR A 629 -15.95 4.15 28.57
N LEU A 630 -16.13 3.90 27.27
CA LEU A 630 -15.12 4.17 26.24
C LEU A 630 -14.98 5.66 25.95
N SER A 631 -16.09 6.38 25.75
CA SER A 631 -16.11 7.81 25.35
C SER A 631 -15.50 8.78 26.38
N LYS A 632 -15.19 8.30 27.59
CA LYS A 632 -14.33 8.99 28.59
C LYS A 632 -12.88 9.15 28.13
N LEU A 633 -12.46 8.49 27.05
CA LEU A 633 -11.18 8.71 26.37
C LEU A 633 -11.38 9.53 25.09
N GLU A 634 -10.53 10.54 24.89
CA GLU A 634 -10.58 11.45 23.72
C GLU A 634 -10.53 10.66 22.38
N MET A 635 -9.68 9.63 22.30
CA MET A 635 -9.57 8.70 21.14
C MET A 635 -10.84 7.90 20.83
N PHE A 636 -11.76 7.78 21.78
CA PHE A 636 -13.06 7.10 21.64
C PHE A 636 -14.25 8.06 21.73
N GLN A 637 -14.01 9.37 21.93
CA GLN A 637 -15.06 10.39 22.02
C GLN A 637 -15.92 10.47 20.75
N ASN A 638 -15.35 10.06 19.61
CA ASN A 638 -16.00 10.03 18.29
C ASN A 638 -16.34 8.60 17.82
N LEU A 639 -16.43 7.62 18.73
CA LEU A 639 -16.71 6.21 18.40
C LEU A 639 -18.02 6.04 17.62
N CYS A 640 -17.91 5.69 16.34
CA CYS A 640 -19.05 5.52 15.44
C CYS A 640 -19.41 4.03 15.32
N ALA A 641 -20.60 3.66 15.80
CA ALA A 641 -21.14 2.30 15.59
C ALA A 641 -21.66 2.14 14.15
N VAL A 642 -21.21 1.09 13.47
CA VAL A 642 -21.48 0.81 12.05
C VAL A 642 -21.93 -0.64 11.91
N ARG A 643 -23.14 -0.83 11.39
CA ARG A 643 -23.71 -2.17 11.18
C ARG A 643 -23.17 -2.76 9.88
N VAL A 644 -22.56 -3.92 9.96
CA VAL A 644 -21.91 -4.62 8.86
C VAL A 644 -22.67 -5.92 8.57
N GLU A 645 -23.37 -5.93 7.44
CA GLU A 645 -24.16 -7.06 6.96
C GLU A 645 -23.49 -7.75 5.76
N ALA A 646 -23.87 -9.01 5.52
CA ALA A 646 -23.39 -9.76 4.37
C ALA A 646 -24.05 -9.22 3.07
N VAL A 647 -23.24 -8.95 2.04
CA VAL A 647 -23.72 -8.36 0.78
C VAL A 647 -24.69 -9.33 0.07
N SER A 648 -25.92 -8.88 -0.17
CA SER A 648 -27.03 -9.69 -0.70
C SER A 648 -27.72 -9.01 -1.90
N GLY A 649 -28.62 -9.72 -2.57
CA GLY A 649 -29.48 -9.18 -3.63
C GLY A 649 -28.74 -8.38 -4.71
N ARG A 650 -29.26 -7.19 -5.04
CA ARG A 650 -28.71 -6.31 -6.09
C ARG A 650 -27.30 -5.79 -5.78
N ASP A 651 -26.99 -5.49 -4.52
CA ASP A 651 -25.65 -5.05 -4.12
C ASP A 651 -24.60 -6.14 -4.34
N ARG A 652 -24.99 -7.41 -4.21
CA ARG A 652 -24.08 -8.55 -4.47
C ARG A 652 -23.81 -8.76 -5.96
N HIS A 653 -24.80 -8.50 -6.82
CA HIS A 653 -24.62 -8.47 -8.28
C HIS A 653 -23.79 -7.26 -8.73
N SER A 654 -24.07 -6.07 -8.18
CA SER A 654 -23.27 -4.85 -8.34
C SER A 654 -21.80 -5.07 -7.97
N PHE A 655 -21.54 -5.71 -6.82
CA PHE A 655 -20.20 -6.15 -6.42
C PHE A 655 -19.57 -7.09 -7.45
N ALA A 656 -20.29 -8.14 -7.86
CA ALA A 656 -19.77 -9.15 -8.78
C ALA A 656 -19.35 -8.53 -10.12
N LEU A 657 -20.21 -7.68 -10.68
CA LEU A 657 -19.95 -6.92 -11.90
C LEU A 657 -18.75 -5.97 -11.73
N SER A 658 -18.71 -5.19 -10.65
CA SER A 658 -17.67 -4.18 -10.41
C SER A 658 -16.29 -4.82 -10.21
N TYR A 659 -16.21 -5.88 -9.38
CA TYR A 659 -14.99 -6.63 -9.13
C TYR A 659 -14.48 -7.32 -10.40
N LEU A 660 -15.37 -7.94 -11.20
CA LEU A 660 -15.00 -8.56 -12.47
C LEU A 660 -14.49 -7.53 -13.48
N ASN A 661 -15.17 -6.38 -13.62
CA ASN A 661 -14.77 -5.27 -14.48
C ASN A 661 -13.36 -4.77 -14.14
N GLN A 662 -13.09 -4.60 -12.84
CA GLN A 662 -11.78 -4.22 -12.32
C GLN A 662 -10.70 -5.26 -12.64
N ARG A 663 -10.94 -6.55 -12.35
CA ARG A 663 -9.99 -7.64 -12.63
C ARG A 663 -9.66 -7.79 -14.13
N LEU A 664 -10.64 -7.54 -15.01
CA LEU A 664 -10.41 -7.53 -16.46
C LEU A 664 -9.59 -6.31 -16.91
N LYS A 665 -9.89 -5.10 -16.41
CA LYS A 665 -9.08 -3.90 -16.68
C LYS A 665 -7.62 -4.06 -16.25
N GLU A 666 -7.39 -4.63 -15.07
CA GLU A 666 -6.05 -4.95 -14.55
C GLU A 666 -5.29 -5.95 -15.46
N THR A 667 -5.98 -6.99 -15.93
CA THR A 667 -5.34 -8.11 -16.65
C THR A 667 -5.17 -7.85 -18.16
N LEU A 668 -6.04 -7.02 -18.75
CA LEU A 668 -6.10 -6.76 -20.20
C LEU A 668 -5.65 -5.33 -20.58
N ARG A 669 -5.54 -4.41 -19.61
CA ARG A 669 -5.18 -2.98 -19.80
C ARG A 669 -6.13 -2.19 -20.72
N CYS A 670 -7.32 -2.73 -20.95
CA CYS A 670 -8.38 -2.10 -21.73
C CYS A 670 -9.00 -0.90 -21.00
N LYS A 671 -9.41 0.13 -21.75
CA LYS A 671 -10.02 1.34 -21.19
C LYS A 671 -11.48 1.09 -20.80
N HIS A 672 -12.23 0.50 -21.71
CA HIS A 672 -13.64 0.18 -21.52
C HIS A 672 -13.83 -1.33 -21.46
N VAL A 673 -14.66 -1.77 -20.52
CA VAL A 673 -15.09 -3.16 -20.37
C VAL A 673 -16.59 -3.13 -20.14
N THR A 674 -17.33 -3.65 -21.11
CA THR A 674 -18.74 -4.01 -20.96
C THR A 674 -18.81 -5.48 -20.56
N ILE A 675 -19.59 -5.77 -19.52
CA ILE A 675 -19.88 -7.15 -19.11
C ILE A 675 -21.38 -7.26 -18.93
N ASP A 676 -22.00 -8.22 -19.62
CA ASP A 676 -23.31 -8.73 -19.24
C ASP A 676 -23.13 -9.97 -18.35
N LEU A 677 -23.86 -10.07 -17.25
CA LEU A 677 -23.54 -10.98 -16.14
C LEU A 677 -24.82 -11.62 -15.55
N GLU A 678 -25.33 -12.63 -16.24
CA GLU A 678 -26.51 -13.42 -15.85
C GLU A 678 -26.10 -14.67 -15.07
N ILE A 679 -25.58 -14.49 -13.84
CA ILE A 679 -25.17 -15.59 -12.94
C ILE A 679 -25.84 -15.50 -11.56
N ALA A 680 -26.05 -16.65 -10.92
CA ALA A 680 -26.58 -16.73 -9.57
C ALA A 680 -25.50 -16.35 -8.53
N CYS A 681 -25.47 -15.09 -8.11
CA CYS A 681 -24.44 -14.58 -7.18
C CYS A 681 -24.53 -15.17 -5.75
N GLY A 682 -25.64 -15.83 -5.37
CA GLY A 682 -25.87 -16.42 -4.04
C GLY A 682 -26.13 -15.37 -2.95
N GLU A 683 -25.94 -15.76 -1.68
CA GLU A 683 -26.07 -14.90 -0.50
C GLU A 683 -24.98 -15.23 0.55
N GLY A 684 -24.91 -14.47 1.64
CA GLY A 684 -24.00 -14.74 2.75
C GLY A 684 -22.54 -14.36 2.49
N ASP A 685 -21.60 -15.21 2.87
CA ASP A 685 -20.15 -14.98 2.73
C ASP A 685 -19.78 -14.63 1.27
N THR A 686 -18.91 -13.63 1.08
CA THR A 686 -18.46 -13.18 -0.25
C THR A 686 -17.24 -13.95 -0.76
N ARG A 687 -16.52 -14.70 0.10
CA ARG A 687 -15.31 -15.45 -0.30
C ARG A 687 -15.55 -16.48 -1.42
N PRO A 688 -16.64 -17.29 -1.42
CA PRO A 688 -16.93 -18.20 -2.53
C PRO A 688 -17.18 -17.44 -3.84
N LEU A 689 -17.89 -16.30 -3.77
CA LEU A 689 -18.16 -15.46 -4.93
C LEU A 689 -16.87 -14.81 -5.47
N VAL A 690 -15.96 -14.34 -4.60
CA VAL A 690 -14.64 -13.82 -5.02
C VAL A 690 -13.81 -14.91 -5.70
N ARG A 691 -13.79 -16.14 -5.16
CA ARG A 691 -13.12 -17.30 -5.78
C ARG A 691 -13.70 -17.59 -7.17
N TYR A 692 -15.03 -17.66 -7.29
CA TYR A 692 -15.75 -17.82 -8.56
C TYR A 692 -15.39 -16.74 -9.58
N LEU A 693 -15.44 -15.45 -9.19
CA LEU A 693 -15.16 -14.31 -10.06
C LEU A 693 -13.68 -14.23 -10.47
N ARG A 694 -12.74 -14.69 -9.63
CA ARG A 694 -11.32 -14.81 -10.03
C ARG A 694 -11.17 -15.85 -11.15
N MET A 695 -11.72 -17.05 -11.01
CA MET A 695 -11.70 -18.08 -12.06
C MET A 695 -12.40 -17.59 -13.33
N LEU A 696 -13.56 -16.94 -13.21
CA LEU A 696 -14.27 -16.35 -14.35
C LEU A 696 -13.42 -15.27 -15.06
N SER A 697 -12.75 -14.38 -14.32
CA SER A 697 -11.86 -13.37 -14.90
C SER A 697 -10.70 -13.98 -15.69
N PHE A 698 -10.15 -15.10 -15.20
CA PHE A 698 -9.09 -15.86 -15.85
C PHE A 698 -9.58 -16.50 -17.16
N TYR A 699 -10.73 -17.17 -17.19
CA TYR A 699 -11.28 -17.77 -18.42
C TYR A 699 -11.69 -16.72 -19.45
N ILE A 700 -12.25 -15.58 -19.04
CA ILE A 700 -12.51 -14.46 -19.96
C ILE A 700 -11.20 -13.95 -20.58
N CYS A 701 -10.15 -13.79 -19.78
CA CYS A 701 -8.84 -13.39 -20.29
C CYS A 701 -8.21 -14.45 -21.21
N ALA A 702 -8.43 -15.73 -20.98
CA ALA A 702 -7.99 -16.81 -21.87
C ALA A 702 -8.71 -16.77 -23.23
N LEU A 703 -10.05 -16.67 -23.22
CA LEU A 703 -10.90 -16.56 -24.41
C LEU A 703 -10.57 -15.32 -25.27
N LEU A 704 -10.19 -14.20 -24.64
CA LEU A 704 -9.77 -12.98 -25.33
C LEU A 704 -8.34 -13.08 -25.88
N LYS A 705 -7.41 -13.72 -25.16
CA LYS A 705 -6.02 -13.91 -25.61
C LYS A 705 -5.85 -14.91 -26.77
N GLN A 706 -6.85 -15.76 -27.02
CA GLN A 706 -6.89 -16.64 -28.20
C GLN A 706 -7.24 -15.89 -29.50
N GLN A 707 -7.55 -14.59 -29.44
CA GLN A 707 -7.97 -13.79 -30.58
C GLN A 707 -6.79 -12.95 -31.12
N PRO A 708 -6.61 -12.84 -32.46
CA PRO A 708 -5.41 -12.23 -33.06
C PRO A 708 -5.43 -10.69 -33.09
N GLN A 709 -6.03 -10.03 -32.09
CA GLN A 709 -6.04 -8.56 -31.99
C GLN A 709 -4.95 -8.07 -31.03
N SER A 710 -4.19 -7.06 -31.47
CA SER A 710 -3.03 -6.53 -30.72
C SER A 710 -3.37 -5.41 -29.73
N ASP A 711 -4.63 -4.93 -29.69
CA ASP A 711 -5.02 -3.77 -28.90
C ASP A 711 -6.46 -3.92 -28.36
N PHE A 712 -6.61 -4.15 -27.04
CA PHE A 712 -7.91 -4.27 -26.38
C PHE A 712 -8.52 -2.88 -26.08
N GLY A 713 -8.80 -2.09 -27.11
CA GLY A 713 -9.32 -0.72 -26.95
C GLY A 713 -10.63 -0.63 -26.16
N SER A 714 -11.53 -1.58 -26.40
CA SER A 714 -12.72 -1.86 -25.60
C SER A 714 -12.98 -3.36 -25.59
N VAL A 715 -13.45 -3.91 -24.48
CA VAL A 715 -13.82 -5.33 -24.33
C VAL A 715 -15.33 -5.43 -24.12
N ASP A 716 -15.98 -6.40 -24.75
CA ASP A 716 -17.41 -6.67 -24.60
C ASP A 716 -17.67 -8.19 -24.52
N VAL A 717 -18.24 -8.62 -23.40
CA VAL A 717 -18.38 -10.03 -23.00
C VAL A 717 -19.73 -10.25 -22.32
N SER A 718 -20.44 -11.30 -22.70
CA SER A 718 -21.60 -11.82 -21.98
C SER A 718 -21.23 -13.10 -21.21
N VAL A 719 -21.76 -13.23 -19.99
CA VAL A 719 -21.62 -14.42 -19.14
C VAL A 719 -22.99 -14.85 -18.64
N THR A 720 -23.43 -16.05 -19.01
CA THR A 720 -24.76 -16.58 -18.69
C THR A 720 -24.68 -17.95 -18.03
N GLN A 721 -25.47 -18.20 -16.98
CA GLN A 721 -25.53 -19.50 -16.31
C GLN A 721 -26.85 -20.22 -16.59
N ASP A 722 -26.79 -21.38 -17.24
CA ASP A 722 -27.97 -22.24 -17.39
C ASP A 722 -28.22 -23.01 -16.09
N VAL A 723 -29.35 -22.70 -15.45
CA VAL A 723 -29.81 -23.31 -14.19
C VAL A 723 -30.11 -24.81 -14.35
N ASN A 724 -30.41 -25.28 -15.57
CA ASN A 724 -30.77 -26.69 -15.83
C ASN A 724 -29.54 -27.60 -15.94
N THR A 725 -28.47 -27.13 -16.59
CA THR A 725 -27.21 -27.89 -16.76
C THR A 725 -26.12 -27.51 -15.76
N ASN A 726 -26.28 -26.42 -15.00
CA ASN A 726 -25.24 -25.77 -14.18
C ASN A 726 -23.98 -25.36 -14.97
N LEU A 727 -24.10 -25.21 -16.30
CA LEU A 727 -23.03 -24.68 -17.14
C LEU A 727 -23.05 -23.15 -17.13
N THR A 728 -21.86 -22.55 -17.05
CA THR A 728 -21.65 -21.11 -17.24
C THR A 728 -21.01 -20.89 -18.59
N GLN A 729 -21.71 -20.21 -19.51
CA GLN A 729 -21.17 -19.85 -20.82
C GLN A 729 -20.62 -18.43 -20.80
N ILE A 730 -19.40 -18.27 -21.30
CA ILE A 730 -18.78 -16.98 -21.63
C ILE A 730 -18.90 -16.81 -23.15
N THR A 731 -19.32 -15.64 -23.63
CA THR A 731 -19.31 -15.29 -25.06
C THR A 731 -18.68 -13.91 -25.26
N SER A 732 -17.73 -13.80 -26.18
CA SER A 732 -17.11 -12.53 -26.58
C SER A 732 -17.95 -11.90 -27.69
N ASN A 733 -18.69 -10.85 -27.35
CA ASN A 733 -19.68 -10.22 -28.24
C ASN A 733 -19.03 -9.61 -29.50
N GLN A 734 -17.73 -9.27 -29.44
CA GLN A 734 -16.95 -8.70 -30.53
C GLN A 734 -16.42 -9.72 -31.56
N SER A 735 -16.22 -10.98 -31.15
CA SER A 735 -15.57 -12.00 -32.00
C SER A 735 -16.44 -13.23 -32.28
N GLY A 736 -17.53 -13.41 -31.53
CA GLY A 736 -18.34 -14.63 -31.55
C GLY A 736 -17.69 -15.84 -30.88
N GLY A 737 -16.47 -15.69 -30.33
CA GLY A 737 -15.82 -16.76 -29.58
C GLY A 737 -16.54 -17.03 -28.26
N SER A 738 -16.77 -18.32 -27.94
CA SER A 738 -17.45 -18.73 -26.71
C SER A 738 -16.73 -19.87 -25.99
N MET A 739 -16.89 -19.94 -24.67
CA MET A 739 -16.35 -20.99 -23.80
C MET A 739 -17.41 -21.43 -22.81
N GLN A 740 -17.60 -22.74 -22.64
CA GLN A 740 -18.48 -23.30 -21.62
C GLN A 740 -17.67 -23.80 -20.43
N LEU A 741 -18.12 -23.47 -19.22
CA LEU A 741 -17.54 -23.90 -17.95
C LEU A 741 -18.54 -24.76 -17.19
N LYS A 742 -18.08 -25.87 -16.60
CA LYS A 742 -18.80 -26.69 -15.61
C LYS A 742 -18.41 -26.26 -14.19
N CYS A 743 -19.34 -26.38 -13.24
CA CYS A 743 -18.99 -26.43 -11.82
C CYS A 743 -18.42 -27.82 -11.49
N GLY A 744 -17.31 -27.88 -10.74
CA GLY A 744 -16.69 -29.14 -10.33
C GLY A 744 -16.30 -29.16 -8.86
N SER A 745 -15.30 -29.99 -8.54
CA SER A 745 -14.72 -30.17 -7.21
C SER A 745 -14.55 -28.84 -6.46
N PHE A 746 -15.00 -28.78 -5.20
CA PHE A 746 -14.93 -27.60 -4.32
C PHE A 746 -15.49 -26.29 -4.91
N GLN A 747 -16.53 -26.40 -5.75
CA GLN A 747 -17.18 -25.26 -6.44
C GLN A 747 -16.23 -24.49 -7.37
N ASN A 748 -15.16 -25.14 -7.85
CA ASN A 748 -14.30 -24.57 -8.88
C ASN A 748 -15.01 -24.52 -10.23
N LEU A 749 -14.68 -23.53 -11.05
CA LEU A 749 -15.07 -23.46 -12.45
C LEU A 749 -14.03 -24.18 -13.30
N TYR A 750 -14.46 -25.14 -14.11
CA TYR A 750 -13.60 -25.86 -15.04
C TYR A 750 -14.12 -25.72 -16.47
N ALA A 751 -13.25 -25.60 -17.46
CA ALA A 751 -13.62 -25.67 -18.86
C ALA A 751 -14.32 -27.02 -19.16
N ALA A 752 -15.50 -26.95 -19.77
CA ALA A 752 -16.30 -28.14 -20.10
C ALA A 752 -15.70 -28.93 -21.28
N THR A 753 -15.04 -28.22 -22.21
CA THR A 753 -14.07 -28.80 -23.15
C THR A 753 -12.68 -28.47 -22.62
N PRO A 754 -11.80 -29.46 -22.32
CA PRO A 754 -10.48 -29.17 -21.80
C PRO A 754 -9.64 -28.32 -22.76
N CYS A 755 -9.24 -27.14 -22.31
CA CYS A 755 -8.17 -26.36 -22.91
C CYS A 755 -7.01 -26.30 -21.90
N VAL A 756 -5.84 -26.77 -22.31
CA VAL A 756 -4.60 -26.57 -21.54
C VAL A 756 -4.20 -25.12 -21.69
N LEU A 757 -4.20 -24.35 -20.59
CA LEU A 757 -3.91 -22.91 -20.63
C LEU A 757 -2.46 -22.59 -20.25
N ASP A 758 -1.82 -23.43 -19.44
CA ASP A 758 -0.36 -23.49 -19.27
C ASP A 758 0.15 -24.91 -19.64
N PRO A 759 1.09 -25.07 -20.60
CA PRO A 759 1.56 -26.39 -21.02
C PRO A 759 2.21 -27.19 -19.87
N ARG A 760 2.74 -26.50 -18.85
CA ARG A 760 3.33 -27.15 -17.66
C ARG A 760 2.30 -27.96 -16.88
N SER A 761 1.02 -27.56 -16.90
CA SER A 761 -0.08 -28.29 -16.28
C SER A 761 -0.32 -29.65 -16.94
N SER A 762 -0.29 -29.71 -18.28
CA SER A 762 -0.41 -30.98 -19.00
C SER A 762 0.81 -31.87 -18.80
N ASP A 763 2.02 -31.30 -18.79
CA ASP A 763 3.25 -32.07 -18.61
C ASP A 763 3.29 -32.74 -17.22
N ILE A 764 2.89 -32.01 -16.16
CA ILE A 764 2.73 -32.59 -14.81
C ILE A 764 1.73 -33.73 -14.83
N VAL A 765 0.53 -33.51 -15.38
CA VAL A 765 -0.55 -34.51 -15.34
C VAL A 765 -0.18 -35.77 -16.12
N VAL A 766 0.51 -35.65 -17.26
CA VAL A 766 0.99 -36.80 -18.03
C VAL A 766 2.04 -37.63 -17.27
N GLU A 767 2.97 -37.00 -16.54
CA GLU A 767 3.88 -37.76 -15.67
C GLU A 767 3.16 -38.34 -14.44
N MET A 768 2.22 -37.61 -13.84
CA MET A 768 1.43 -38.12 -12.71
C MET A 768 0.55 -39.31 -13.07
N GLN A 769 -0.06 -39.34 -14.25
CA GLN A 769 -0.81 -40.50 -14.75
C GLN A 769 0.09 -41.69 -15.10
N LYS A 770 1.38 -41.45 -15.42
CA LYS A 770 2.37 -42.51 -15.66
C LYS A 770 2.83 -43.16 -14.35
N ASN A 771 2.95 -42.38 -13.27
CA ASN A 771 3.34 -42.88 -11.94
C ASN A 771 2.13 -43.47 -11.19
N HIS A 772 0.95 -42.89 -11.37
CA HIS A 772 -0.32 -43.34 -10.78
C HIS A 772 -1.38 -43.50 -11.88
N PRO A 773 -1.48 -44.68 -12.53
CA PRO A 773 -2.47 -44.93 -13.58
C PRO A 773 -3.92 -44.77 -13.12
N ASP A 774 -4.18 -45.01 -11.82
CA ASP A 774 -5.51 -44.89 -11.19
C ASP A 774 -5.80 -43.48 -10.63
N LEU A 775 -5.04 -42.45 -11.07
CA LEU A 775 -5.24 -41.05 -10.65
C LEU A 775 -6.67 -40.56 -10.95
N ALA A 776 -7.41 -40.20 -9.90
CA ALA A 776 -8.73 -39.61 -10.02
C ALA A 776 -8.69 -38.22 -10.68
N ASP A 777 -9.66 -37.95 -11.54
CA ASP A 777 -9.93 -36.66 -12.20
C ASP A 777 -8.67 -35.85 -12.64
N PRO A 778 -7.81 -36.41 -13.52
CA PRO A 778 -6.61 -35.73 -14.02
C PRO A 778 -6.92 -34.41 -14.74
N SER A 779 -8.14 -34.28 -15.30
CA SER A 779 -8.66 -33.04 -15.88
C SER A 779 -8.88 -31.93 -14.86
N ASP A 780 -9.27 -32.26 -13.62
CA ASP A 780 -9.45 -31.29 -12.55
C ASP A 780 -8.06 -30.88 -12.03
N LEU A 781 -7.14 -31.82 -11.80
CA LEU A 781 -5.75 -31.53 -11.42
C LEU A 781 -5.06 -30.57 -12.42
N CYS A 782 -5.22 -30.81 -13.72
CA CYS A 782 -4.67 -29.94 -14.77
C CYS A 782 -5.12 -28.49 -14.62
N GLN A 783 -6.42 -28.26 -14.35
CA GLN A 783 -6.98 -26.91 -14.26
C GLN A 783 -6.69 -26.22 -12.92
N ILE A 784 -6.51 -26.99 -11.85
CA ILE A 784 -5.99 -26.49 -10.56
C ILE A 784 -4.52 -26.04 -10.70
N LEU A 785 -3.73 -26.73 -11.53
CA LEU A 785 -2.38 -26.32 -11.88
C LEU A 785 -2.37 -25.07 -12.78
N ASP A 786 -3.27 -24.96 -13.77
CA ASP A 786 -3.44 -23.73 -14.55
C ASP A 786 -3.76 -22.52 -13.64
N PHE A 787 -4.60 -22.70 -12.60
CA PHE A 787 -4.86 -21.66 -11.61
C PHE A 787 -3.67 -21.32 -10.71
N TYR A 788 -2.81 -22.29 -10.39
CA TYR A 788 -1.56 -22.07 -9.67
C TYR A 788 -0.58 -21.23 -10.52
N PHE A 789 -0.31 -21.65 -11.76
CA PHE A 789 0.60 -20.97 -12.67
C PHE A 789 0.13 -19.56 -13.06
N ALA A 790 -1.19 -19.32 -13.05
CA ALA A 790 -1.78 -18.02 -13.34
C ALA A 790 -1.94 -17.10 -12.11
N GLY A 791 -1.74 -17.60 -10.88
CA GLY A 791 -2.03 -16.85 -9.65
C GLY A 791 -3.53 -16.57 -9.43
N THR A 792 -4.41 -17.38 -10.02
CA THR A 792 -5.88 -17.21 -9.96
C THR A 792 -6.43 -17.58 -8.58
N LEU A 793 -5.85 -18.60 -7.96
CA LEU A 793 -6.14 -19.07 -6.60
C LEU A 793 -4.92 -18.80 -5.70
N ALA A 794 -5.17 -18.36 -4.46
CA ALA A 794 -4.15 -17.86 -3.55
C ALA A 794 -4.57 -18.12 -2.08
N PRO A 795 -4.08 -19.19 -1.43
CA PRO A 795 -3.21 -20.23 -1.99
C PRO A 795 -3.99 -21.24 -2.86
N VAL A 796 -3.27 -22.10 -3.58
CA VAL A 796 -3.78 -23.40 -4.05
C VAL A 796 -3.48 -24.46 -2.98
N VAL A 797 -4.44 -25.34 -2.71
CA VAL A 797 -4.33 -26.41 -1.71
C VAL A 797 -4.83 -27.73 -2.32
N ILE A 798 -3.95 -28.73 -2.38
CA ILE A 798 -4.29 -30.09 -2.83
C ILE A 798 -4.11 -31.01 -1.63
N LEU A 799 -5.18 -31.66 -1.18
CA LEU A 799 -5.11 -32.67 -0.11
C LEU A 799 -5.11 -34.07 -0.72
N SER A 800 -4.41 -35.03 -0.09
CA SER A 800 -4.57 -36.44 -0.44
C SER A 800 -4.38 -37.37 0.76
N ARG A 801 -4.99 -38.55 0.66
CA ARG A 801 -4.75 -39.69 1.56
C ARG A 801 -3.56 -40.57 1.13
N SER A 802 -2.97 -40.31 -0.04
CA SER A 802 -1.73 -40.98 -0.49
C SER A 802 -0.53 -40.08 -0.28
N LYS A 803 0.40 -40.48 0.61
CA LYS A 803 1.68 -39.77 0.79
C LYS A 803 2.54 -39.86 -0.48
N GLU A 804 2.50 -41.01 -1.15
CA GLU A 804 3.26 -41.24 -2.39
C GLU A 804 2.82 -40.28 -3.49
N LEU A 805 1.50 -40.10 -3.69
CA LEU A 805 0.93 -39.18 -4.69
C LEU A 805 1.33 -37.72 -4.43
N ILE A 806 1.31 -37.29 -3.15
CA ILE A 806 1.72 -35.93 -2.76
C ILE A 806 3.21 -35.71 -2.97
N SER A 807 4.05 -36.71 -2.65
CA SER A 807 5.49 -36.62 -2.86
C SER A 807 5.85 -36.63 -4.34
N ASP A 808 5.25 -37.52 -5.14
CA ASP A 808 5.46 -37.59 -6.58
C ASP A 808 4.97 -36.33 -7.31
N LEU A 809 3.80 -35.79 -6.97
CA LEU A 809 3.34 -34.49 -7.48
C LEU A 809 4.37 -33.39 -7.19
N THR A 810 4.87 -33.36 -5.96
CA THR A 810 5.88 -32.40 -5.50
C THR A 810 7.27 -32.68 -6.10
N ILE A 811 7.53 -33.88 -6.61
CA ILE A 811 8.72 -34.25 -7.39
C ILE A 811 8.59 -33.77 -8.84
N VAL A 812 7.47 -34.03 -9.51
CA VAL A 812 7.24 -33.60 -10.90
C VAL A 812 7.23 -32.08 -11.00
N VAL A 813 6.46 -31.41 -10.13
CA VAL A 813 6.38 -29.93 -10.07
C VAL A 813 7.75 -29.28 -9.81
N SER A 814 8.64 -29.93 -9.04
CA SER A 814 9.98 -29.38 -8.74
C SER A 814 10.94 -29.30 -9.92
N ARG A 815 10.63 -29.96 -11.05
CA ARG A 815 11.49 -29.97 -12.23
C ARG A 815 11.18 -28.80 -13.18
N LEU A 816 10.13 -28.04 -12.91
CA LEU A 816 9.70 -26.91 -13.74
C LEU A 816 10.50 -25.65 -13.45
N GLU A 817 10.86 -24.94 -14.52
CA GLU A 817 11.51 -23.64 -14.42
C GLU A 817 10.60 -22.61 -13.72
N GLY A 818 11.21 -21.79 -12.85
CA GLY A 818 10.53 -20.78 -12.04
C GLY A 818 9.86 -21.29 -10.76
N VAL A 819 9.78 -22.61 -10.55
CA VAL A 819 9.19 -23.21 -9.34
C VAL A 819 10.28 -23.53 -8.30
N LYS A 820 10.02 -23.20 -7.04
CA LYS A 820 10.83 -23.56 -5.86
C LYS A 820 10.02 -24.51 -4.97
N VAL A 821 10.68 -25.41 -4.25
CA VAL A 821 9.97 -26.46 -3.51
C VAL A 821 10.53 -26.67 -2.10
N ILE A 822 9.63 -26.75 -1.11
CA ILE A 822 9.90 -27.16 0.26
C ILE A 822 9.23 -28.52 0.48
N ARG A 823 9.93 -29.47 1.13
CA ARG A 823 9.51 -30.88 1.23
C ARG A 823 9.41 -31.42 2.65
N ASN A 824 8.54 -32.42 2.81
CA ASN A 824 8.32 -33.22 4.02
C ASN A 824 8.21 -32.38 5.30
N ILE A 825 7.42 -31.30 5.26
CA ILE A 825 7.21 -30.43 6.43
C ILE A 825 6.10 -31.01 7.31
N ASP A 826 6.50 -31.52 8.47
CA ASP A 826 5.62 -31.99 9.54
C ASP A 826 5.42 -30.86 10.58
N PRO A 827 4.19 -30.35 10.79
CA PRO A 827 3.90 -29.31 11.78
C PRO A 827 4.23 -29.69 13.24
N SER A 828 4.36 -30.99 13.54
CA SER A 828 4.67 -31.46 14.90
C SER A 828 6.17 -31.35 15.25
N SER A 829 7.04 -31.32 14.24
CA SER A 829 8.50 -31.25 14.39
C SER A 829 9.13 -30.00 13.76
N TYR A 830 8.44 -29.35 12.82
CA TYR A 830 8.89 -28.14 12.13
C TYR A 830 7.93 -26.97 12.37
N LYS A 831 8.46 -25.79 12.72
CA LYS A 831 7.62 -24.63 13.00
C LYS A 831 7.03 -24.05 11.71
N ILE A 832 5.71 -23.97 11.65
CA ILE A 832 5.01 -23.31 10.55
C ILE A 832 5.21 -21.78 10.59
N MET A 833 5.23 -21.22 11.81
CA MET A 833 5.48 -19.80 12.10
C MET A 833 6.49 -19.67 13.25
N ARG A 834 7.46 -18.77 13.12
CA ARG A 834 8.40 -18.43 14.20
C ARG A 834 7.80 -17.45 15.21
N SER A 835 8.00 -17.72 16.50
CA SER A 835 7.67 -16.82 17.61
C SER A 835 8.80 -15.82 17.88
N LEU A 836 8.50 -14.69 18.54
CA LEU A 836 9.51 -13.74 19.00
C LEU A 836 10.46 -14.28 20.09
N TYR A 837 10.11 -15.41 20.72
CA TYR A 837 10.95 -16.07 21.73
C TYR A 837 11.84 -17.18 21.15
N ASP A 838 11.63 -17.51 19.88
CA ASP A 838 12.49 -18.43 19.16
C ASP A 838 13.79 -17.69 18.77
N PRO A 839 14.97 -18.32 18.90
CA PRO A 839 16.23 -17.80 18.37
C PRO A 839 16.13 -17.31 16.92
N SER A 840 16.95 -16.32 16.55
CA SER A 840 16.92 -15.67 15.23
C SER A 840 17.28 -16.59 14.05
N ASP A 841 17.86 -17.74 14.37
CA ASP A 841 18.27 -18.87 13.54
C ASP A 841 17.27 -20.04 13.55
N THR A 842 16.14 -19.93 14.27
CA THR A 842 15.13 -20.98 14.32
C THR A 842 14.45 -21.17 12.96
N PRO A 843 14.56 -22.36 12.33
CA PRO A 843 13.98 -22.63 11.03
C PRO A 843 12.44 -22.63 11.11
N ASN A 844 11.78 -22.04 10.12
CA ASN A 844 10.31 -22.00 10.08
C ASN A 844 9.76 -21.74 8.68
N LEU A 845 8.68 -22.46 8.35
CA LEU A 845 8.15 -22.57 6.98
C LEU A 845 7.85 -21.21 6.34
N ARG A 846 7.27 -20.26 7.09
CA ARG A 846 7.01 -18.93 6.56
C ARG A 846 8.27 -18.23 6.07
N ASP A 847 9.33 -18.23 6.87
CA ASP A 847 10.54 -17.49 6.52
C ASP A 847 11.30 -18.19 5.39
N ASP A 848 11.22 -19.51 5.29
CA ASP A 848 11.73 -20.28 4.15
C ASP A 848 10.99 -19.94 2.86
N ILE A 849 9.64 -19.85 2.89
CA ILE A 849 8.85 -19.42 1.72
C ILE A 849 9.19 -17.98 1.33
N LEU A 850 9.28 -17.07 2.31
CA LEU A 850 9.67 -15.67 2.07
C LEU A 850 11.09 -15.56 1.51
N GLN A 851 12.02 -16.43 1.92
CA GLN A 851 13.35 -16.51 1.33
C GLN A 851 13.26 -17.01 -0.12
N LEU A 852 12.59 -18.12 -0.41
CA LEU A 852 12.45 -18.64 -1.78
C LEU A 852 11.74 -17.66 -2.74
N GLN A 853 10.81 -16.85 -2.24
CA GLN A 853 10.17 -15.77 -3.00
C GLN A 853 11.12 -14.58 -3.28
N ARG A 854 12.17 -14.36 -2.47
CA ARG A 854 13.20 -13.34 -2.68
C ARG A 854 14.33 -13.85 -3.59
N ASP A 855 14.81 -15.06 -3.31
CA ASP A 855 15.85 -15.78 -4.05
C ASP A 855 15.42 -16.16 -5.48
N GLY A 856 14.12 -16.01 -5.81
CA GLY A 856 13.56 -16.18 -7.15
C GLY A 856 13.97 -15.13 -8.18
N GLY A 857 14.50 -13.98 -7.74
CA GLY A 857 14.85 -12.86 -8.62
C GLY A 857 13.64 -12.00 -8.99
N VAL A 858 13.78 -10.68 -8.86
CA VAL A 858 12.63 -9.76 -8.70
C VAL A 858 11.87 -9.42 -9.99
N GLN A 859 12.06 -10.20 -11.07
CA GLN A 859 11.25 -10.11 -12.30
C GLN A 859 10.09 -11.12 -12.33
N SER A 860 10.13 -12.16 -11.48
CA SER A 860 9.08 -13.17 -11.35
C SER A 860 8.80 -13.43 -9.87
N GLN A 861 7.52 -13.43 -9.47
CA GLN A 861 7.16 -14.07 -8.19
C GLN A 861 7.49 -15.57 -8.33
N SER A 862 8.52 -16.05 -7.61
CA SER A 862 8.85 -17.47 -7.64
C SER A 862 7.67 -18.26 -7.08
N LEU A 863 7.16 -19.18 -7.90
CA LEU A 863 6.10 -20.08 -7.51
C LEU A 863 6.66 -21.06 -6.48
N VAL A 864 6.08 -21.13 -5.28
CA VAL A 864 6.55 -22.04 -4.24
C VAL A 864 5.55 -23.18 -4.06
N THR A 865 6.04 -24.41 -4.11
CA THR A 865 5.27 -25.62 -3.75
C THR A 865 5.76 -26.14 -2.41
N ILE A 866 4.84 -26.49 -1.52
CA ILE A 866 5.12 -26.97 -0.16
C ILE A 866 4.43 -28.31 0.04
N GLU A 867 5.22 -29.37 0.28
CA GLU A 867 4.73 -30.66 0.76
C GLU A 867 4.62 -30.66 2.28
N LEU A 868 3.39 -30.80 2.78
CA LEU A 868 3.05 -30.89 4.20
C LEU A 868 2.61 -32.32 4.54
N THR A 869 3.07 -32.86 5.66
CA THR A 869 2.65 -34.17 6.19
C THR A 869 1.88 -34.01 7.48
N CYS A 870 0.67 -34.56 7.55
CA CYS A 870 -0.27 -34.29 8.62
C CYS A 870 -0.75 -35.59 9.30
N HIS A 871 -0.22 -35.87 10.49
CA HIS A 871 -0.46 -37.11 11.24
C HIS A 871 -1.60 -37.02 12.28
N THR A 872 -2.09 -35.81 12.61
CA THR A 872 -3.09 -35.60 13.67
C THR A 872 -4.07 -34.47 13.31
N ASN A 873 -5.24 -34.44 13.97
CA ASN A 873 -6.20 -33.33 13.85
C ASN A 873 -5.58 -31.99 14.30
N ASP A 874 -4.73 -32.01 15.32
CA ASP A 874 -3.99 -30.81 15.76
C ASP A 874 -3.05 -30.32 14.65
N SER A 875 -2.41 -31.23 13.91
CA SER A 875 -1.59 -30.89 12.73
C SER A 875 -2.44 -30.28 11.60
N GLN A 876 -3.69 -30.75 11.39
CA GLN A 876 -4.62 -30.14 10.43
C GLN A 876 -4.98 -28.70 10.84
N MET A 877 -5.16 -28.47 12.15
CA MET A 877 -5.42 -27.14 12.71
C MET A 877 -4.22 -26.19 12.64
N ILE A 878 -2.99 -26.69 12.81
CA ILE A 878 -1.77 -25.87 12.63
C ILE A 878 -1.54 -25.56 11.14
N ILE A 879 -1.75 -26.52 10.23
CA ILE A 879 -1.65 -26.31 8.78
C ILE A 879 -2.67 -25.26 8.31
N ARG A 880 -3.88 -25.28 8.85
CA ARG A 880 -4.92 -24.28 8.58
C ARG A 880 -4.38 -22.85 8.69
N GLU A 881 -3.60 -22.54 9.73
CA GLU A 881 -3.10 -21.18 9.99
C GLU A 881 -2.19 -20.61 8.87
N ILE A 882 -1.52 -21.47 8.09
CA ILE A 882 -0.70 -21.03 6.94
C ILE A 882 -1.41 -21.17 5.59
N ILE A 883 -2.53 -21.89 5.50
CA ILE A 883 -3.31 -22.02 4.25
C ILE A 883 -4.59 -21.16 4.21
N GLU A 884 -4.89 -20.37 5.25
CA GLU A 884 -5.96 -19.36 5.16
C GLU A 884 -5.62 -18.26 4.14
N ASP A 885 -6.66 -17.64 3.56
CA ASP A 885 -6.58 -16.51 2.60
C ASP A 885 -6.03 -15.19 3.21
N THR A 886 -5.49 -15.26 4.42
CA THR A 886 -4.81 -14.20 5.17
C THR A 886 -3.29 -14.29 4.98
N PRO A 887 -2.60 -13.18 4.68
CA PRO A 887 -1.15 -13.17 4.67
C PRO A 887 -0.61 -13.60 6.04
N SER A 888 0.28 -14.58 6.09
CA SER A 888 0.84 -15.03 7.37
C SER A 888 1.87 -14.01 7.84
N MET A 889 1.56 -13.33 8.93
CA MET A 889 2.38 -12.29 9.53
C MET A 889 2.95 -12.78 10.85
N THR A 890 4.25 -12.61 11.06
CA THR A 890 4.81 -12.49 12.41
C THR A 890 4.69 -11.04 12.88
N ALA A 891 4.84 -10.82 14.18
CA ALA A 891 5.57 -9.68 14.72
C ALA A 891 6.59 -9.03 13.73
N PHE A 892 6.59 -7.69 13.65
CA PHE A 892 7.40 -6.83 12.75
C PHE A 892 7.20 -7.09 11.23
N SER A 893 6.12 -7.76 10.83
CA SER A 893 5.71 -7.78 9.42
C SER A 893 5.26 -6.39 8.95
N SER A 894 6.13 -5.69 8.23
CA SER A 894 5.71 -4.77 7.16
C SER A 894 5.06 -5.55 6.00
N GLU A 895 4.43 -4.87 5.04
CA GLU A 895 3.93 -5.50 3.81
C GLU A 895 5.01 -6.36 3.11
N ARG A 896 6.26 -5.87 3.02
CA ARG A 896 7.43 -6.60 2.45
C ARG A 896 7.86 -7.86 3.23
N SER A 897 7.14 -8.20 4.29
CA SER A 897 7.38 -9.32 5.20
C SER A 897 6.08 -10.04 5.63
N ALA A 898 4.93 -9.63 5.10
CA ALA A 898 3.72 -10.44 5.18
C ALA A 898 3.80 -11.55 4.12
N LEU A 899 3.56 -12.81 4.50
CA LEU A 899 3.55 -13.91 3.53
C LEU A 899 2.20 -13.94 2.80
N TYR A 900 2.11 -13.18 1.71
CA TYR A 900 1.02 -13.28 0.74
C TYR A 900 0.97 -14.68 0.12
N LYS A 901 -0.21 -15.09 -0.33
CA LYS A 901 -0.51 -16.48 -0.74
C LYS A 901 -0.54 -16.69 -2.25
N ASP A 902 -0.34 -15.62 -3.01
CA ASP A 902 -0.25 -15.63 -4.46
C ASP A 902 1.01 -16.40 -4.88
N GLY A 903 0.86 -17.35 -5.82
CA GLY A 903 1.95 -18.23 -6.25
C GLY A 903 2.34 -19.32 -5.25
N LEU A 904 1.52 -19.63 -4.23
CA LEU A 904 1.74 -20.76 -3.31
C LEU A 904 0.84 -21.96 -3.64
N LEU A 905 1.45 -23.15 -3.69
CA LEU A 905 0.78 -24.45 -3.77
C LEU A 905 1.13 -25.27 -2.52
N PHE A 906 0.12 -25.67 -1.74
CA PHE A 906 0.28 -26.57 -0.61
C PHE A 906 -0.24 -27.96 -0.99
N CYS A 907 0.66 -28.94 -1.08
CA CYS A 907 0.34 -30.35 -1.27
C CYS A 907 0.35 -31.02 0.12
N VAL A 908 -0.82 -31.38 0.65
CA VAL A 908 -0.97 -31.89 2.02
C VAL A 908 -1.33 -33.37 2.01
N TYR A 909 -0.44 -34.21 2.54
CA TYR A 909 -0.78 -35.57 2.94
C TYR A 909 -1.53 -35.54 4.27
N VAL A 910 -2.74 -36.12 4.32
CA VAL A 910 -3.56 -36.24 5.53
C VAL A 910 -3.73 -37.71 5.91
N GLU A 911 -3.23 -38.08 7.09
CA GLU A 911 -3.45 -39.40 7.68
C GLU A 911 -4.82 -39.45 8.38
N GLY A 912 -5.71 -40.35 7.92
CA GLY A 912 -7.06 -40.52 8.48
C GLY A 912 -8.12 -39.64 7.83
N ASP A 913 -8.99 -39.03 8.64
CA ASP A 913 -10.11 -38.19 8.17
C ASP A 913 -9.73 -36.72 8.02
N ILE A 914 -10.14 -36.15 6.89
CA ILE A 914 -9.93 -34.74 6.55
C ILE A 914 -10.98 -33.91 7.31
N THR A 915 -10.55 -33.01 8.21
CA THR A 915 -11.51 -32.21 8.99
C THR A 915 -12.22 -31.15 8.12
N PRO A 916 -13.44 -30.71 8.50
CA PRO A 916 -14.14 -29.65 7.78
C PRO A 916 -13.33 -28.36 7.64
N GLU A 917 -12.47 -28.05 8.62
CA GLU A 917 -11.63 -26.86 8.64
C GLU A 917 -10.61 -26.86 7.50
N ILE A 918 -9.85 -27.94 7.31
CA ILE A 918 -8.87 -28.04 6.21
C ILE A 918 -9.57 -28.28 4.87
N ALA A 919 -10.64 -29.08 4.85
CA ALA A 919 -11.46 -29.31 3.65
C ALA A 919 -12.07 -28.01 3.10
N SER A 920 -12.46 -27.06 3.95
CA SER A 920 -12.96 -25.74 3.54
C SER A 920 -11.94 -24.88 2.78
N ARG A 921 -10.65 -25.23 2.88
CA ARG A 921 -9.54 -24.56 2.20
C ARG A 921 -9.06 -25.30 0.96
N ALA A 922 -9.55 -26.52 0.71
CA ALA A 922 -9.15 -27.31 -0.44
C ALA A 922 -9.46 -26.60 -1.77
N SER A 923 -8.49 -26.71 -2.68
CA SER A 923 -8.68 -26.50 -4.12
C SER A 923 -9.01 -27.84 -4.80
N LEU A 924 -8.38 -28.93 -4.37
CA LEU A 924 -8.67 -30.30 -4.80
C LEU A 924 -8.44 -31.30 -3.64
N VAL A 925 -9.10 -32.45 -3.71
CA VAL A 925 -8.82 -33.63 -2.87
C VAL A 925 -8.66 -34.82 -3.82
N ILE A 926 -7.61 -35.62 -3.62
CA ILE A 926 -7.23 -36.77 -4.46
C ILE A 926 -7.08 -38.03 -3.59
#